data_AF-A0A803L402-F1
#
_entry.id   AF-A0A803L402-F1
#
_cell.length_a   1.000
_cell.length_b   1.000
_cell.length_c   1.000
_cell.angle_alpha   90.00
_cell.angle_beta   90.00
_cell.angle_gamma   90.00
#
_symmetry.space_group_name_H-M   'P 1'
#
loop_
_entity.id
_entity.type
_entity.pdbx_description
1 polymer ?
#
loop_
_entity_poly.entity_id
_entity_poly.type
_entity_poly.pdbx_seq_one_letter_code
_entity_poly.pdbx_strand_id
1 'polypeptide(L)'
;MEKLSEEDVLPKLNEIPENILGFINNLGFNPSNFEDLTIELNTNSTHLQTHLQKLHNTLGKLLISWGSRSIRAKSSLQDFTINLENLSIKSSYCGNRAESRRIEKIVGKDLQYIARELRRIDSIRDYAGVALKLETLVGDLEDAVSALNRRTGYTFSKLDPSPSIPGYFHTKLDNVQRAVKAISNIEELLLGLLKDHPQWCNLLKAVDTRVDKTLGVLRPQVIADHRNLLASLGWPPKFLASNTQYGEATGIPNPLVLMEGEKKQSYSQSFLALCALQHVQLQREDRHLILLGQKKEETLGLWAIDELVSSIASRIEHHLLKWINQPELMFALVYKITRDFIEGVDDVLQPLIDEARLVSCSAKEAWVSAMVQVLSGFLGKNVFPLLAERYREKNNKSDAISSWLHLIDEIVRFDKRMQSFISSETYLFPGSLRNMSALFAFCDRPDWLRIWAKIELKDAWKKLKPELKDERAWCTDHKAKTEIDQYFLSTREDHKAPLAAEYALKTAWEMIQRSQTLPGTARRIQFIRSAPGKILWRFFKLLLSRRKSADFSAYDGEDSIVKVCCLINAARFSEFKLLEWSDDVDLLELRLAEKGLNVDPKFDAANGGCFFEEEIDNLIEMETTWLMELITHVLHQFENHSYYYFHDVEQFEKVTEGETTISDDLVGALDYLRSRLLLLKENLNVNDFLDTWRSIADGLDHFTFHSLLSLNVRFSDRGAKQLIVDMQGLFFAFKTLCARPEAFFPCIRDLLKLLKLGTKEVEDLKSNLINHAKSSDSLLTYSITSLSVDQTLQILNSRKFLV
;
A
#
# COMPACT_ATOMS: atom_id res chain seq x y z
N MET A 1 -61.20 4.06 17.22
CA MET A 1 -60.78 5.29 17.90
C MET A 1 -62.01 5.91 18.54
N GLU A 2 -62.04 5.87 19.86
CA GLU A 2 -63.00 6.59 20.69
C GLU A 2 -63.02 8.07 20.31
N LYS A 3 -64.21 8.68 20.38
CA LYS A 3 -64.38 10.13 20.31
C LYS A 3 -63.61 10.75 21.48
N LEU A 4 -62.46 11.35 21.20
CA LEU A 4 -61.88 12.37 22.08
C LEU A 4 -62.77 13.61 21.98
N SER A 5 -63.34 13.97 23.12
CA SER A 5 -64.16 15.14 23.38
C SER A 5 -63.41 16.45 23.14
N GLU A 6 -64.17 17.50 22.81
CA GLU A 6 -63.78 18.88 22.46
C GLU A 6 -63.08 19.69 23.57
N GLU A 7 -62.45 19.07 24.56
CA GLU A 7 -61.82 19.80 25.68
C GLU A 7 -60.35 19.38 25.84
N ASP A 8 -59.47 20.04 25.09
CA ASP A 8 -58.07 20.30 25.47
C ASP A 8 -57.51 21.38 24.53
N VAL A 9 -58.14 22.55 24.56
CA VAL A 9 -57.57 23.79 24.00
C VAL A 9 -56.67 24.38 25.08
N LEU A 10 -55.37 24.51 24.80
CA LEU A 10 -54.43 25.22 25.67
C LEU A 10 -55.00 26.60 26.03
N PRO A 11 -54.93 27.04 27.30
CA PRO A 11 -55.48 28.32 27.74
C PRO A 11 -54.84 29.47 26.97
N LYS A 12 -55.65 30.47 26.61
CA LYS A 12 -55.17 31.66 25.91
C LYS A 12 -54.21 32.42 26.83
N LEU A 13 -53.20 33.07 26.25
CA LEU A 13 -52.12 33.76 26.98
C LEU A 13 -52.61 34.74 28.08
N ASN A 14 -53.85 35.25 27.93
CA ASN A 14 -54.49 36.20 28.86
C ASN A 14 -55.08 35.53 30.12
N GLU A 15 -55.07 34.21 30.22
CA GLU A 15 -55.61 33.44 31.35
C GLU A 15 -54.53 32.88 32.29
N ILE A 16 -53.25 33.12 31.97
CA ILE A 16 -52.10 32.65 32.75
C ILE A 16 -51.82 33.66 33.90
N PRO A 17 -51.75 33.22 35.17
CA PRO A 17 -51.45 34.10 36.29
C PRO A 17 -50.10 34.85 36.11
N GLU A 18 -50.05 36.15 36.42
CA GLU A 18 -48.87 37.03 36.23
C GLU A 18 -47.57 36.46 36.83
N ASN A 19 -47.69 35.68 37.91
CA ASN A 19 -46.55 35.04 38.59
C ASN A 19 -45.83 34.00 37.71
N ILE A 20 -46.54 33.37 36.75
CA ILE A 20 -45.99 32.36 35.82
C ILE A 20 -45.40 33.05 34.58
N LEU A 21 -46.03 34.13 34.11
CA LEU A 21 -45.51 34.99 33.04
C LEU A 21 -44.17 35.64 33.44
N GLY A 22 -44.03 36.06 34.70
CA GLY A 22 -42.76 36.55 35.25
C GLY A 22 -41.64 35.49 35.28
N PHE A 23 -41.98 34.21 35.45
CA PHE A 23 -41.00 33.12 35.43
C PHE A 23 -40.52 32.79 34.01
N ILE A 24 -41.41 32.87 33.02
CA ILE A 24 -41.09 32.61 31.59
C ILE A 24 -40.25 33.73 30.98
N ASN A 25 -40.55 35.00 31.31
CA ASN A 25 -39.76 36.14 30.83
C ASN A 25 -38.33 36.16 31.40
N ASN A 26 -38.11 35.66 32.62
CA ASN A 26 -36.76 35.55 33.22
C ASN A 26 -35.88 34.47 32.55
N LEU A 27 -36.45 33.59 31.73
CA LEU A 27 -35.72 32.58 30.92
C LEU A 27 -35.41 33.07 29.49
N GLY A 28 -35.73 34.34 29.17
CA GLY A 28 -35.41 34.95 27.87
C GLY A 28 -36.32 34.54 26.71
N PHE A 29 -37.52 34.01 26.97
CA PHE A 29 -38.48 33.62 25.94
C PHE A 29 -39.47 34.74 25.62
N ASN A 30 -39.58 35.09 24.34
CA ASN A 30 -40.49 36.12 23.84
C ASN A 30 -41.85 35.49 23.46
N PRO A 31 -42.99 35.93 24.01
CA PRO A 31 -44.29 35.29 23.83
C PRO A 31 -44.83 35.31 22.38
N SER A 32 -44.37 36.22 21.53
CA SER A 32 -44.71 36.26 20.10
C SER A 32 -44.19 35.05 19.30
N ASN A 33 -43.07 34.44 19.73
CA ASN A 33 -42.56 33.22 19.09
C ASN A 33 -43.48 32.01 19.32
N PHE A 34 -44.31 32.03 20.38
CA PHE A 34 -45.21 30.93 20.70
C PHE A 34 -46.39 30.87 19.72
N GLU A 35 -46.88 32.04 19.29
CA GLU A 35 -48.00 32.14 18.34
C GLU A 35 -47.56 31.71 16.94
N ASP A 36 -46.37 32.14 16.50
CA ASP A 36 -45.75 31.70 15.24
C ASP A 36 -45.47 30.19 15.23
N LEU A 37 -44.90 29.64 16.32
CA LEU A 37 -44.70 28.19 16.47
C LEU A 37 -46.02 27.42 16.45
N THR A 38 -47.09 27.98 17.03
CA THR A 38 -48.41 27.33 17.06
C THR A 38 -49.06 27.33 15.68
N ILE A 39 -48.91 28.42 14.91
CA ILE A 39 -49.36 28.50 13.51
C ILE A 39 -48.55 27.52 12.64
N GLU A 40 -47.24 27.43 12.83
CA GLU A 40 -46.37 26.48 12.14
C GLU A 40 -46.73 25.02 12.47
N LEU A 41 -47.01 24.71 13.74
CA LEU A 41 -47.43 23.37 14.15
C LEU A 41 -48.80 22.98 13.57
N ASN A 42 -49.75 23.91 13.56
CA ASN A 42 -51.09 23.68 12.99
C ASN A 42 -51.06 23.52 11.47
N THR A 43 -50.24 24.31 10.78
CA THR A 43 -50.04 24.17 9.33
C THR A 43 -49.34 22.85 8.99
N ASN A 44 -48.33 22.44 9.75
CA ASN A 44 -47.70 21.13 9.59
C ASN A 44 -48.66 19.97 9.90
N SER A 45 -49.50 20.09 10.93
CA SER A 45 -50.50 19.09 11.31
C SER A 45 -51.58 18.93 10.23
N THR A 46 -52.11 20.04 9.70
CA THR A 46 -53.08 20.02 8.60
C THR A 46 -52.47 19.46 7.31
N HIS A 47 -51.22 19.82 6.98
CA HIS A 47 -50.51 19.25 5.84
C HIS A 47 -50.31 17.73 5.98
N LEU A 48 -49.90 17.26 7.16
CA LEU A 48 -49.77 15.84 7.48
C LEU A 48 -51.11 15.10 7.32
N GLN A 49 -52.20 15.68 7.81
CA GLN A 49 -53.53 15.09 7.71
C GLN A 49 -54.01 15.01 6.26
N THR A 50 -53.72 16.02 5.44
CA THR A 50 -54.02 16.02 4.01
C THR A 50 -53.22 14.94 3.26
N HIS A 51 -51.94 14.78 3.62
CA HIS A 51 -51.09 13.73 3.08
C HIS A 51 -51.58 12.32 3.46
N LEU A 52 -51.99 12.11 4.73
CA LEU A 52 -52.56 10.85 5.20
C LEU A 52 -53.86 10.51 4.47
N GLN A 53 -54.74 11.49 4.26
CA GLN A 53 -55.99 11.30 3.50
C GLN A 53 -55.70 10.91 2.04
N LYS A 54 -54.72 11.57 1.41
CA LYS A 54 -54.31 11.27 0.03
C LYS A 54 -53.68 9.88 -0.09
N LEU A 55 -52.86 9.49 0.89
CA LEU A 55 -52.31 8.13 0.99
C LEU A 55 -53.43 7.10 1.13
N HIS A 56 -54.38 7.32 2.03
CA HIS A 56 -55.52 6.43 2.27
C HIS A 56 -56.35 6.23 0.99
N ASN A 57 -56.66 7.31 0.28
CA ASN A 57 -57.39 7.24 -0.99
C ASN A 57 -56.60 6.50 -2.07
N THR A 58 -55.29 6.68 -2.12
CA THR A 58 -54.41 6.01 -3.09
C THR A 58 -54.31 4.51 -2.79
N LEU A 59 -54.14 4.14 -1.52
CA LEU A 59 -54.17 2.76 -1.07
C LEU A 59 -55.52 2.10 -1.35
N GLY A 60 -56.63 2.80 -1.09
CA GLY A 60 -57.97 2.32 -1.42
C GLY A 60 -58.15 2.02 -2.92
N LYS A 61 -57.70 2.92 -3.80
CA LYS A 61 -57.71 2.68 -5.27
C LYS A 61 -56.84 1.49 -5.67
N LEU A 62 -55.66 1.35 -5.07
CA LEU A 62 -54.76 0.22 -5.32
C LEU A 62 -55.36 -1.09 -4.80
N LEU A 63 -56.06 -1.09 -3.66
CA LEU A 63 -56.74 -2.25 -3.10
C LEU A 63 -57.90 -2.72 -3.99
N ILE A 64 -58.70 -1.79 -4.51
CA ILE A 64 -59.79 -2.10 -5.46
C ILE A 64 -59.21 -2.64 -6.78
N SER A 65 -58.14 -2.03 -7.28
CA SER A 65 -57.41 -2.53 -8.47
C SER A 65 -56.86 -3.93 -8.24
N TRP A 66 -56.24 -4.20 -7.09
CA TRP A 66 -55.74 -5.53 -6.72
C TRP A 66 -56.89 -6.53 -6.56
N GLY A 67 -57.98 -6.17 -5.89
CA GLY A 67 -59.16 -7.00 -5.74
C GLY A 67 -59.76 -7.40 -7.08
N SER A 68 -59.94 -6.45 -8.00
CA SER A 68 -60.45 -6.74 -9.34
C SER A 68 -59.52 -7.64 -10.16
N ARG A 69 -58.20 -7.46 -10.06
CA ARG A 69 -57.19 -8.31 -10.73
C ARG A 69 -57.11 -9.70 -10.11
N SER A 70 -57.20 -9.81 -8.78
CA SER A 70 -57.20 -11.08 -8.05
C SER A 70 -58.46 -11.89 -8.37
N ILE A 71 -59.63 -11.24 -8.39
CA ILE A 71 -60.89 -11.87 -8.83
C ILE A 71 -60.78 -12.32 -10.29
N ARG A 72 -60.21 -11.48 -11.17
CA ARG A 72 -59.99 -11.86 -12.59
C ARG A 72 -59.00 -13.02 -12.73
N ALA A 73 -57.93 -13.05 -11.94
CA ALA A 73 -56.97 -14.15 -11.93
C ALA A 73 -57.63 -15.43 -11.41
N LYS A 74 -58.43 -15.34 -10.34
CA LYS A 74 -59.22 -16.46 -9.79
C LYS A 74 -60.22 -16.98 -10.81
N SER A 75 -60.95 -16.11 -11.51
CA SER A 75 -61.88 -16.52 -12.57
C SER A 75 -61.14 -17.14 -13.75
N SER A 76 -59.99 -16.60 -14.17
CA SER A 76 -59.16 -17.22 -15.21
C SER A 76 -58.57 -18.57 -14.77
N LEU A 77 -58.25 -18.75 -13.50
CA LEU A 77 -57.84 -20.04 -12.92
C LEU A 77 -59.00 -21.03 -12.91
N GLN A 78 -60.20 -20.60 -12.53
CA GLN A 78 -61.41 -21.43 -12.59
C GLN A 78 -61.73 -21.79 -14.04
N ASP A 79 -61.67 -20.85 -14.98
CA ASP A 79 -61.84 -21.10 -16.41
C ASP A 79 -60.75 -22.06 -16.94
N PHE A 80 -59.50 -21.92 -16.49
CA PHE A 80 -58.41 -22.82 -16.83
C PHE A 80 -58.63 -24.23 -16.27
N THR A 81 -59.06 -24.37 -15.01
CA THR A 81 -59.43 -25.66 -14.40
C THR A 81 -60.59 -26.30 -15.14
N ILE A 82 -61.65 -25.54 -15.46
CA ILE A 82 -62.78 -26.02 -16.25
C ILE A 82 -62.33 -26.43 -17.65
N ASN A 83 -61.41 -25.68 -18.29
CA ASN A 83 -60.85 -26.02 -19.60
C ASN A 83 -59.93 -27.25 -19.54
N LEU A 84 -59.20 -27.47 -18.45
CA LEU A 84 -58.41 -28.68 -18.19
C LEU A 84 -59.30 -29.91 -17.93
N GLU A 85 -60.37 -29.77 -17.15
CA GLU A 85 -61.39 -30.80 -16.96
C GLU A 85 -62.07 -31.15 -18.30
N ASN A 86 -62.41 -30.13 -19.10
CA ASN A 86 -62.96 -30.33 -20.44
C ASN A 86 -61.95 -30.99 -21.41
N LEU A 87 -60.65 -30.78 -21.22
CA LEU A 87 -59.57 -31.48 -21.96
C LEU A 87 -59.39 -32.92 -21.48
N SER A 88 -59.48 -33.20 -20.17
CA SER A 88 -59.42 -34.57 -19.64
C SER A 88 -60.61 -35.41 -20.11
N ILE A 89 -61.80 -34.79 -20.22
CA ILE A 89 -63.02 -35.42 -20.76
C ILE A 89 -62.91 -35.66 -22.28
N LYS A 90 -62.22 -34.79 -23.03
CA LYS A 90 -62.06 -34.87 -24.50
C LYS A 90 -60.80 -35.59 -24.99
N SER A 91 -59.88 -35.93 -24.10
CA SER A 91 -58.70 -36.79 -24.39
C SER A 91 -59.08 -38.21 -24.86
N SER A 92 -60.37 -38.57 -24.88
CA SER A 92 -60.87 -39.87 -25.35
C SER A 92 -61.18 -39.94 -26.85
N TYR A 93 -61.19 -38.83 -27.61
CA TYR A 93 -61.45 -38.86 -29.06
C TYR A 93 -60.56 -37.89 -29.88
N CYS A 94 -59.77 -38.50 -30.77
CA CYS A 94 -58.90 -38.01 -31.84
C CYS A 94 -58.91 -36.50 -32.26
N GLY A 95 -57.75 -35.85 -32.06
CA GLY A 95 -56.88 -35.31 -33.12
C GLY A 95 -57.38 -34.22 -34.07
N ASN A 96 -57.55 -32.97 -33.62
CA ASN A 96 -57.75 -31.81 -34.50
C ASN A 96 -56.68 -30.70 -34.37
N ARG A 97 -56.19 -30.18 -35.51
CA ARG A 97 -55.17 -29.09 -35.58
C ARG A 97 -55.63 -27.76 -34.95
N ALA A 98 -56.95 -27.55 -34.84
CA ALA A 98 -57.53 -26.41 -34.14
C ALA A 98 -57.47 -26.56 -32.61
N GLU A 99 -57.49 -27.80 -32.11
CA GLU A 99 -57.31 -28.11 -30.68
C GLU A 99 -55.86 -27.91 -30.26
N SER A 100 -54.87 -28.31 -31.07
CA SER A 100 -53.45 -27.96 -30.82
C SER A 100 -53.22 -26.46 -30.68
N ARG A 101 -53.84 -25.61 -31.53
CA ARG A 101 -53.71 -24.14 -31.41
C ARG A 101 -54.41 -23.57 -30.16
N ARG A 102 -55.51 -24.18 -29.71
CA ARG A 102 -56.15 -23.81 -28.43
C ARG A 102 -55.30 -24.25 -27.24
N ILE A 103 -54.75 -25.45 -27.28
CA ILE A 103 -53.82 -25.98 -26.27
C ILE A 103 -52.54 -25.13 -26.22
N GLU A 104 -51.95 -24.75 -27.36
CA GLU A 104 -50.81 -23.80 -27.41
C GLU A 104 -51.14 -22.42 -26.84
N LYS A 105 -52.36 -21.92 -27.04
CA LYS A 105 -52.79 -20.63 -26.46
C LYS A 105 -52.98 -20.73 -24.94
N ILE A 106 -53.59 -21.83 -24.47
CA ILE A 106 -53.85 -22.11 -23.06
C ILE A 106 -52.52 -22.36 -22.30
N VAL A 107 -51.67 -23.23 -22.82
CA VAL A 107 -50.36 -23.59 -22.22
C VAL A 107 -49.33 -22.48 -22.41
N GLY A 108 -49.32 -21.84 -23.59
CA GLY A 108 -48.29 -20.86 -23.96
C GLY A 108 -48.57 -19.43 -23.51
N LYS A 109 -49.83 -18.98 -23.43
CA LYS A 109 -50.15 -17.58 -23.07
C LYS A 109 -50.88 -17.44 -21.75
N ASP A 110 -51.96 -18.21 -21.56
CA ASP A 110 -52.83 -18.03 -20.39
C ASP A 110 -52.19 -18.61 -19.13
N LEU A 111 -51.59 -19.80 -19.20
CA LEU A 111 -50.84 -20.40 -18.09
C LEU A 111 -49.59 -19.58 -17.73
N GLN A 112 -48.86 -19.08 -18.73
CA GLN A 112 -47.71 -18.20 -18.48
C GLN A 112 -48.11 -16.84 -17.89
N TYR A 113 -49.30 -16.33 -18.22
CA TYR A 113 -49.85 -15.10 -17.62
C TYR A 113 -50.27 -15.34 -16.16
N ILE A 114 -51.02 -16.41 -15.91
CA ILE A 114 -51.44 -16.80 -14.55
C ILE A 114 -50.21 -17.10 -13.68
N ALA A 115 -49.22 -17.83 -14.19
CA ALA A 115 -47.98 -18.11 -13.46
C ALA A 115 -47.20 -16.82 -13.13
N ARG A 116 -47.20 -15.83 -14.04
CA ARG A 116 -46.59 -14.51 -13.77
C ARG A 116 -47.35 -13.72 -12.70
N GLU A 117 -48.67 -13.68 -12.78
CA GLU A 117 -49.50 -12.98 -11.77
C GLU A 117 -49.46 -13.69 -10.41
N LEU A 118 -49.44 -15.03 -10.38
CA LEU A 118 -49.25 -15.81 -9.15
C LEU A 118 -47.88 -15.54 -8.54
N ARG A 119 -46.79 -15.57 -9.31
CA ARG A 119 -45.45 -15.20 -8.82
C ARG A 119 -45.40 -13.77 -8.29
N ARG A 120 -46.12 -12.86 -8.93
CA ARG A 120 -46.23 -11.46 -8.47
C ARG A 120 -46.99 -11.36 -7.15
N ILE A 121 -48.11 -12.07 -7.01
CA ILE A 121 -48.89 -12.11 -5.77
C ILE A 121 -48.08 -12.75 -4.64
N ASP A 122 -47.39 -13.85 -4.92
CA ASP A 122 -46.50 -14.56 -3.99
C ASP A 122 -45.39 -13.60 -3.51
N SER A 123 -44.72 -12.91 -4.43
CA SER A 123 -43.71 -11.90 -4.10
C SER A 123 -44.25 -10.73 -3.27
N ILE A 124 -45.48 -10.27 -3.51
CA ILE A 124 -46.12 -9.21 -2.70
C ILE A 124 -46.48 -9.74 -1.30
N ARG A 125 -46.99 -10.97 -1.21
CA ARG A 125 -47.30 -11.62 0.07
C ARG A 125 -46.04 -11.78 0.90
N ASP A 126 -44.95 -12.23 0.27
CA ASP A 126 -43.67 -12.42 0.92
C ASP A 126 -43.08 -11.07 1.37
N TYR A 127 -43.16 -10.02 0.54
CA TYR A 127 -42.78 -8.65 0.93
C TYR A 127 -43.59 -8.16 2.14
N ALA A 128 -44.91 -8.32 2.13
CA ALA A 128 -45.77 -7.89 3.22
C ALA A 128 -45.52 -8.68 4.51
N GLY A 129 -45.28 -9.99 4.41
CA GLY A 129 -44.95 -10.85 5.54
C GLY A 129 -43.62 -10.47 6.19
N VAL A 130 -42.60 -10.20 5.37
CA VAL A 130 -41.29 -9.73 5.85
C VAL A 130 -41.40 -8.33 6.46
N ALA A 131 -42.11 -7.41 5.80
CA ALA A 131 -42.30 -6.05 6.30
C ALA A 131 -43.02 -6.04 7.66
N LEU A 132 -44.04 -6.88 7.85
CA LEU A 132 -44.72 -7.02 9.13
C LEU A 132 -43.79 -7.57 10.22
N LYS A 133 -42.96 -8.57 9.89
CA LYS A 133 -41.97 -9.13 10.83
C LYS A 133 -40.92 -8.09 11.24
N LEU A 134 -40.44 -7.28 10.29
CA LEU A 134 -39.52 -6.18 10.58
C LEU A 134 -40.21 -5.10 11.42
N GLU A 135 -41.47 -4.77 11.14
CA GLU A 135 -42.25 -3.82 11.95
C GLU A 135 -42.35 -4.27 13.40
N THR A 136 -42.64 -5.56 13.64
CA THR A 136 -42.70 -6.10 15.01
C THR A 136 -41.36 -6.00 15.74
N LEU A 137 -40.25 -6.34 15.07
CA LEU A 137 -38.92 -6.29 15.68
C LEU A 137 -38.44 -4.86 15.96
N VAL A 138 -38.74 -3.92 15.05
CA VAL A 138 -38.44 -2.51 15.27
C VAL A 138 -39.33 -1.93 16.37
N GLY A 139 -40.59 -2.36 16.46
CA GLY A 139 -41.46 -2.05 17.60
C GLY A 139 -40.90 -2.53 18.93
N ASP A 140 -40.46 -3.80 19.00
CA ASP A 140 -39.82 -4.36 20.20
C ASP A 140 -38.56 -3.56 20.62
N LEU A 141 -37.78 -3.09 19.64
CA LEU A 141 -36.62 -2.23 19.86
C LEU A 141 -37.02 -0.85 20.41
N GLU A 142 -38.00 -0.20 19.78
CA GLU A 142 -38.51 1.12 20.19
C GLU A 142 -39.11 1.06 21.61
N ASP A 143 -39.80 -0.02 21.96
CA ASP A 143 -40.36 -0.26 23.28
C ASP A 143 -39.27 -0.50 24.33
N ALA A 144 -38.24 -1.28 24.00
CA ALA A 144 -37.09 -1.50 24.90
C ALA A 144 -36.34 -0.19 25.20
N VAL A 145 -36.13 0.66 24.19
CA VAL A 145 -35.49 1.98 24.37
C VAL A 145 -36.41 2.95 25.12
N SER A 146 -37.72 2.92 24.85
CA SER A 146 -38.69 3.76 25.56
C SER A 146 -38.77 3.40 27.05
N ALA A 147 -38.68 2.10 27.40
CA ALA A 147 -38.63 1.63 28.78
C ALA A 147 -37.37 2.11 29.51
N LEU A 148 -36.24 2.29 28.81
CA LEU A 148 -35.00 2.84 29.37
C LEU A 148 -35.15 4.31 29.78
N ASN A 149 -35.93 5.09 29.02
CA ASN A 149 -36.11 6.53 29.20
C ASN A 149 -37.22 6.92 30.19
N ARG A 150 -38.04 5.98 30.66
CA ARG A 150 -39.01 6.27 31.72
C ARG A 150 -38.26 6.55 33.03
N ARG A 151 -37.87 7.81 33.26
CA ARG A 151 -37.82 8.33 34.63
C ARG A 151 -39.24 8.22 35.15
N THR A 152 -39.42 7.50 36.26
CA THR A 152 -40.70 7.50 36.99
C THR A 152 -41.04 8.95 37.32
N GLY A 153 -41.90 9.54 36.50
CA GLY A 153 -42.66 10.72 36.87
C GLY A 153 -43.48 10.32 38.08
N TYR A 154 -43.08 10.81 39.24
CA TYR A 154 -43.83 10.71 40.47
C TYR A 154 -45.23 11.29 40.24
N THR A 155 -46.25 10.46 40.20
CA THR A 155 -47.55 10.83 40.78
C THR A 155 -47.32 10.98 42.29
N PHE A 156 -47.36 12.24 42.75
CA PHE A 156 -47.46 12.71 44.13
C PHE A 156 -47.25 11.70 45.26
N SER A 157 -46.05 11.69 45.83
CA SER A 157 -45.83 11.35 47.24
C SER A 157 -44.51 11.99 47.69
N LYS A 158 -44.62 13.06 48.49
CA LYS A 158 -43.50 13.73 49.16
C LYS A 158 -43.18 12.94 50.45
N LEU A 159 -42.04 12.25 50.46
CA LEU A 159 -40.99 12.25 51.50
C LEU A 159 -40.17 10.97 51.30
N ASP A 160 -38.95 11.11 50.78
CA ASP A 160 -37.73 10.49 51.32
C ASP A 160 -36.59 10.59 50.28
N PRO A 161 -35.45 11.21 50.62
CA PRO A 161 -34.25 11.19 49.79
C PRO A 161 -33.36 10.02 50.21
N SER A 162 -33.39 8.91 49.46
CA SER A 162 -32.30 7.93 49.46
C SER A 162 -32.10 7.34 48.06
N PRO A 163 -30.90 7.42 47.46
CA PRO A 163 -30.60 6.82 46.18
C PRO A 163 -29.96 5.45 46.39
N SER A 164 -30.75 4.37 46.46
CA SER A 164 -30.26 2.99 46.25
C SER A 164 -31.41 1.99 46.34
N ILE A 165 -32.09 1.74 45.22
CA ILE A 165 -32.84 0.49 45.04
C ILE A 165 -32.06 -0.36 44.03
N PRO A 166 -31.43 -1.47 44.45
CA PRO A 166 -30.61 -2.35 43.61
C PRO A 166 -31.32 -2.83 42.33
N GLY A 167 -32.65 -2.90 42.32
CA GLY A 167 -33.46 -3.31 41.16
C GLY A 167 -33.49 -2.33 39.98
N TYR A 168 -33.13 -1.05 40.17
CA TYR A 168 -33.20 -0.05 39.09
C TYR A 168 -32.09 -0.21 38.05
N PHE A 169 -30.89 -0.62 38.48
CA PHE A 169 -29.76 -0.83 37.55
C PHE A 169 -29.96 -2.12 36.73
N HIS A 170 -30.42 -3.21 37.37
CA HIS A 170 -30.73 -4.46 36.68
C HIS A 170 -31.81 -4.31 35.62
N THR A 171 -32.91 -3.60 35.93
CA THR A 171 -34.00 -3.39 34.96
C THR A 171 -33.58 -2.56 33.75
N LYS A 172 -32.70 -1.56 33.93
CA LYS A 172 -32.08 -0.83 32.81
C LYS A 172 -31.21 -1.73 31.95
N LEU A 173 -30.37 -2.57 32.56
CA LEU A 173 -29.50 -3.49 31.84
C LEU A 173 -30.29 -4.52 31.02
N ASP A 174 -31.37 -5.06 31.60
CA ASP A 174 -32.27 -6.00 30.92
C ASP A 174 -32.95 -5.36 29.70
N ASN A 175 -33.31 -4.07 29.79
CA ASN A 175 -33.82 -3.30 28.65
C ASN A 175 -32.75 -3.17 27.55
N VAL A 176 -31.49 -2.92 27.90
CA VAL A 176 -30.38 -2.84 26.93
C VAL A 176 -30.15 -4.19 26.25
N GLN A 177 -30.13 -5.29 27.00
CA GLN A 177 -29.99 -6.63 26.42
C GLN A 177 -31.15 -6.98 25.48
N ARG A 178 -32.39 -6.62 25.83
CA ARG A 178 -33.55 -6.76 24.94
C ARG A 178 -33.40 -5.94 23.66
N ALA A 179 -32.95 -4.69 23.77
CA ALA A 179 -32.71 -3.84 22.60
C ALA A 179 -31.61 -4.43 21.69
N VAL A 180 -30.48 -4.86 22.26
CA VAL A 180 -29.38 -5.49 21.49
C VAL A 180 -29.87 -6.74 20.77
N LYS A 181 -30.62 -7.61 21.44
CA LYS A 181 -31.21 -8.82 20.84
C LYS A 181 -32.17 -8.49 19.70
N ALA A 182 -33.01 -7.47 19.86
CA ALA A 182 -33.92 -7.00 18.81
C ALA A 182 -33.14 -6.54 17.57
N ILE A 183 -32.06 -5.77 17.76
CA ILE A 183 -31.22 -5.31 16.65
C ILE A 183 -30.50 -6.49 15.97
N SER A 184 -29.94 -7.45 16.72
CA SER A 184 -29.34 -8.65 16.12
C SER A 184 -30.32 -9.42 15.23
N ASN A 185 -31.56 -9.61 15.69
CA ASN A 185 -32.60 -10.28 14.91
C ASN A 185 -32.99 -9.48 13.65
N ILE A 186 -32.99 -8.15 13.73
CA ILE A 186 -33.22 -7.27 12.57
C ILE A 186 -32.08 -7.46 11.55
N GLU A 187 -30.83 -7.39 11.99
CA GLU A 187 -29.66 -7.51 11.12
C GLU A 187 -29.58 -8.88 10.44
N GLU A 188 -29.88 -9.98 11.14
CA GLU A 188 -29.93 -11.33 10.56
C GLU A 188 -30.97 -11.43 9.43
N LEU A 189 -32.15 -10.84 9.63
CA LEU A 189 -33.18 -10.79 8.58
C LEU A 189 -32.76 -9.91 7.41
N LEU A 190 -32.19 -8.73 7.67
CA LEU A 190 -31.75 -7.81 6.61
C LEU A 190 -30.63 -8.41 5.75
N LEU A 191 -29.71 -9.17 6.34
CA LEU A 191 -28.67 -9.90 5.62
C LEU A 191 -29.24 -10.99 4.69
N GLY A 192 -30.26 -11.72 5.14
CA GLY A 192 -30.99 -12.67 4.29
C GLY A 192 -31.66 -11.99 3.09
N LEU A 193 -32.35 -10.88 3.35
CA LEU A 193 -33.06 -10.11 2.31
C LEU A 193 -32.12 -9.51 1.25
N LEU A 194 -30.91 -9.13 1.65
CA LEU A 194 -29.89 -8.63 0.74
C LEU A 194 -29.44 -9.68 -0.29
N LYS A 195 -29.43 -10.96 0.10
CA LYS A 195 -29.10 -12.08 -0.80
C LYS A 195 -30.27 -12.49 -1.66
N ASP A 196 -31.46 -12.58 -1.06
CA ASP A 196 -32.63 -13.17 -1.72
C ASP A 196 -33.40 -12.16 -2.59
N HIS A 197 -33.45 -10.88 -2.18
CA HIS A 197 -34.33 -9.86 -2.76
C HIS A 197 -33.68 -8.46 -2.84
N PRO A 198 -32.65 -8.25 -3.70
CA PRO A 198 -31.93 -6.97 -3.81
C PRO A 198 -32.81 -5.78 -4.22
N GLN A 199 -33.97 -6.02 -4.83
CA GLN A 199 -34.93 -4.99 -5.23
C GLN A 199 -35.66 -4.29 -4.05
N TRP A 200 -35.55 -4.78 -2.82
CA TRP A 200 -36.29 -4.25 -1.66
C TRP A 200 -35.57 -3.12 -0.90
N CYS A 201 -34.63 -2.40 -1.54
CA CYS A 201 -33.82 -1.34 -0.92
C CYS A 201 -34.59 -0.29 -0.10
N ASN A 202 -35.82 0.07 -0.51
CA ASN A 202 -36.63 1.06 0.23
C ASN A 202 -37.07 0.55 1.61
N LEU A 203 -37.34 -0.76 1.73
CA LEU A 203 -37.66 -1.39 3.02
C LEU A 203 -36.43 -1.38 3.92
N LEU A 204 -35.25 -1.73 3.39
CA LEU A 204 -33.98 -1.66 4.13
C LEU A 204 -33.74 -0.23 4.65
N LYS A 205 -33.85 0.79 3.80
CA LYS A 205 -33.68 2.20 4.19
C LYS A 205 -34.65 2.64 5.29
N ALA A 206 -35.92 2.21 5.20
CA ALA A 206 -36.93 2.57 6.19
C ALA A 206 -36.63 1.96 7.57
N VAL A 207 -36.24 0.68 7.61
CA VAL A 207 -35.81 0.00 8.84
C VAL A 207 -34.55 0.65 9.39
N ASP A 208 -33.53 0.83 8.54
CA ASP A 208 -32.25 1.45 8.93
C ASP A 208 -32.47 2.82 9.58
N THR A 209 -33.33 3.67 8.99
CA THR A 209 -33.63 5.01 9.53
C THR A 209 -34.22 4.95 10.95
N ARG A 210 -35.10 3.97 11.24
CA ARG A 210 -35.70 3.81 12.58
C ARG A 210 -34.69 3.25 13.57
N VAL A 211 -33.93 2.24 13.17
CA VAL A 211 -32.86 1.66 14.00
C VAL A 211 -31.82 2.74 14.34
N ASP A 212 -31.41 3.57 13.38
CA ASP A 212 -30.49 4.70 13.62
C ASP A 212 -31.04 5.70 14.63
N LYS A 213 -32.33 6.05 14.52
CA LYS A 213 -32.99 6.92 15.49
C LYS A 213 -32.98 6.33 16.90
N THR A 214 -33.26 5.03 17.04
CA THR A 214 -33.24 4.35 18.34
C THR A 214 -31.83 4.21 18.92
N LEU A 215 -30.84 3.87 18.10
CA LEU A 215 -29.42 3.79 18.48
C LEU A 215 -28.86 5.15 18.89
N GLY A 216 -29.29 6.23 18.23
CA GLY A 216 -28.95 7.61 18.59
C GLY A 216 -29.37 8.00 20.01
N VAL A 217 -30.36 7.31 20.59
CA VAL A 217 -30.78 7.48 21.99
C VAL A 217 -30.13 6.45 22.91
N LEU A 218 -30.12 5.18 22.50
CA LEU A 218 -29.60 4.07 23.30
C LEU A 218 -28.09 4.22 23.59
N ARG A 219 -27.28 4.52 22.57
CA ARG A 219 -25.81 4.55 22.71
C ARG A 219 -25.33 5.61 23.69
N PRO A 220 -25.74 6.90 23.60
CA PRO A 220 -25.33 7.91 24.58
C PRO A 220 -25.76 7.57 26.01
N GLN A 221 -26.95 6.98 26.18
CA GLN A 221 -27.47 6.63 27.50
C GLN A 221 -26.69 5.49 28.16
N VAL A 222 -26.37 4.42 27.42
CA VAL A 222 -25.57 3.29 27.95
C VAL A 222 -24.14 3.74 28.29
N ILE A 223 -23.53 4.57 27.45
CA ILE A 223 -22.20 5.14 27.72
C ILE A 223 -22.23 6.03 28.97
N ALA A 224 -23.25 6.89 29.12
CA ALA A 224 -23.39 7.73 30.30
C ALA A 224 -23.59 6.92 31.58
N ASP A 225 -24.43 5.88 31.54
CA ASP A 225 -24.65 4.98 32.67
C ASP A 225 -23.36 4.21 33.04
N HIS A 226 -22.58 3.76 32.05
CA HIS A 226 -21.27 3.15 32.27
C HIS A 226 -20.25 4.12 32.90
N ARG A 227 -20.17 5.37 32.41
CA ARG A 227 -19.29 6.41 32.98
C ARG A 227 -19.64 6.73 34.43
N ASN A 228 -20.93 6.80 34.75
CA ASN A 228 -21.40 7.03 36.12
C ASN A 228 -20.99 5.87 37.04
N LEU A 229 -21.05 4.63 36.55
CA LEU A 229 -20.57 3.46 37.29
C LEU A 229 -19.05 3.53 37.52
N LEU A 230 -18.26 3.84 36.48
CA LEU A 230 -16.82 4.05 36.59
C LEU A 230 -16.46 5.12 37.63
N ALA A 231 -17.16 6.25 37.62
CA ALA A 231 -16.96 7.32 38.60
C ALA A 231 -17.26 6.83 40.04
N SER A 232 -18.29 6.00 40.23
CA SER A 232 -18.63 5.40 41.53
C SER A 232 -17.57 4.42 42.06
N LEU A 233 -16.79 3.82 41.15
CA LEU A 233 -15.65 2.94 41.46
C LEU A 233 -14.38 3.73 41.77
N GLY A 234 -14.41 5.06 41.67
CA GLY A 234 -13.24 5.92 41.84
C GLY A 234 -12.34 5.97 40.61
N TRP A 235 -12.86 5.58 39.44
CA TRP A 235 -12.16 5.70 38.16
C TRP A 235 -12.37 7.09 37.55
N PRO A 236 -11.32 7.70 36.94
CA PRO A 236 -9.94 7.23 36.92
C PRO A 236 -9.24 7.46 38.28
N PRO A 237 -8.13 6.76 38.55
CA PRO A 237 -7.42 6.86 39.84
C PRO A 237 -6.79 8.24 40.06
N LYS A 238 -6.53 8.62 41.32
CA LYS A 238 -5.75 9.83 41.60
C LYS A 238 -4.29 9.57 41.22
N PHE A 239 -3.78 10.29 40.22
CA PHE A 239 -2.35 10.31 39.92
C PHE A 239 -1.65 11.02 41.08
N LEU A 240 -1.06 10.27 42.02
CA LEU A 240 -0.32 10.85 43.14
C LEU A 240 0.83 11.71 42.59
N ALA A 241 0.82 13.00 42.92
CA ALA A 241 2.01 13.84 42.78
C ALA A 241 3.07 13.26 43.70
N SER A 242 4.22 12.88 43.14
CA SER A 242 5.33 12.31 43.89
C SER A 242 5.83 13.30 44.94
N ASN A 243 5.45 13.11 46.20
CA ASN A 243 6.27 13.59 47.31
C ASN A 243 7.44 12.63 47.42
N THR A 244 8.57 13.02 46.84
CA THR A 244 9.88 12.38 47.04
C THR A 244 10.22 12.42 48.52
N GLN A 245 9.99 11.31 49.22
CA GLN A 245 10.73 10.90 50.41
C GLN A 245 10.57 9.39 50.59
N TYR A 246 11.68 8.69 50.37
CA TYR A 246 11.97 7.30 50.77
C TYR A 246 11.07 6.16 50.23
N GLY A 247 11.62 5.45 49.23
CA GLY A 247 11.80 4.00 49.27
C GLY A 247 10.57 3.11 49.44
N GLU A 248 9.74 3.02 48.40
CA GLU A 248 9.09 1.81 47.86
C GLU A 248 8.14 2.30 46.75
N ALA A 249 8.38 1.90 45.50
CA ALA A 249 7.55 2.32 44.37
C ALA A 249 6.21 1.58 44.40
N THR A 250 5.30 1.98 45.29
CA THR A 250 3.91 1.51 45.25
C THR A 250 3.27 2.08 43.98
N GLY A 251 2.95 1.19 43.01
CA GLY A 251 2.29 1.55 41.75
C GLY A 251 0.98 2.30 41.96
N ILE A 252 0.46 2.94 40.90
CA ILE A 252 -0.86 3.59 40.96
C ILE A 252 -1.88 2.48 41.28
N PRO A 253 -2.63 2.55 42.39
CA PRO A 253 -3.56 1.48 42.75
C PRO A 253 -4.63 1.38 41.67
N ASN A 254 -4.77 0.20 41.06
CA ASN A 254 -5.76 -0.06 40.02
C ASN A 254 -7.13 -0.37 40.65
N PRO A 255 -8.12 0.54 40.58
CA PRO A 255 -9.43 0.32 41.16
C PRO A 255 -10.17 -0.84 40.53
N LEU A 256 -9.80 -1.25 39.31
CA LEU A 256 -10.41 -2.40 38.64
C LEU A 256 -10.02 -3.73 39.30
N VAL A 257 -8.79 -3.82 39.83
CA VAL A 257 -8.31 -5.03 40.55
C VAL A 257 -8.91 -5.11 41.95
N LEU A 258 -9.23 -3.96 42.55
CA LEU A 258 -9.78 -3.84 43.90
C LEU A 258 -11.33 -4.00 43.96
N MET A 259 -11.98 -4.39 42.86
CA MET A 259 -13.44 -4.53 42.81
C MET A 259 -13.92 -5.82 43.50
N GLU A 260 -14.75 -5.68 44.53
CA GLU A 260 -15.36 -6.81 45.25
C GLU A 260 -16.91 -6.75 45.26
N GLY A 261 -17.55 -7.92 45.33
CA GLY A 261 -19.01 -8.06 45.52
C GLY A 261 -19.89 -7.54 44.38
N GLU A 262 -21.01 -6.90 44.73
CA GLU A 262 -22.03 -6.40 43.79
C GLU A 262 -21.50 -5.36 42.78
N LYS A 263 -20.44 -4.62 43.15
CA LYS A 263 -19.81 -3.61 42.28
C LYS A 263 -19.08 -4.25 41.10
N LYS A 264 -18.38 -5.37 41.33
CA LYS A 264 -17.72 -6.16 40.27
C LYS A 264 -18.77 -6.72 39.31
N GLN A 265 -19.86 -7.26 39.85
CA GLN A 265 -20.95 -7.80 39.03
C GLN A 265 -21.61 -6.70 38.18
N SER A 266 -21.94 -5.55 38.78
CA SER A 266 -22.52 -4.41 38.05
C SER A 266 -21.59 -3.89 36.94
N TYR A 267 -20.27 -3.85 37.19
CA TYR A 267 -19.29 -3.45 36.18
C TYR A 267 -19.18 -4.45 35.03
N SER A 268 -19.02 -5.75 35.34
CA SER A 268 -18.96 -6.81 34.33
C SER A 268 -20.19 -6.78 33.41
N GLN A 269 -21.38 -6.65 34.00
CA GLN A 269 -22.64 -6.55 33.29
C GLN A 269 -22.73 -5.31 32.38
N SER A 270 -22.26 -4.17 32.85
CA SER A 270 -22.20 -2.94 32.04
C SER A 270 -21.18 -3.04 30.90
N PHE A 271 -20.01 -3.64 31.16
CA PHE A 271 -18.98 -3.90 30.17
C PHE A 271 -19.49 -4.82 29.06
N LEU A 272 -20.09 -5.97 29.43
CA LEU A 272 -20.68 -6.92 28.49
C LEU A 272 -21.78 -6.30 27.64
N ALA A 273 -22.63 -5.43 28.23
CA ALA A 273 -23.67 -4.73 27.50
C ALA A 273 -23.10 -3.75 26.45
N LEU A 274 -22.01 -3.05 26.76
CA LEU A 274 -21.30 -2.20 25.80
C LEU A 274 -20.67 -3.04 24.67
N CYS A 275 -20.00 -4.14 25.01
CA CYS A 275 -19.45 -5.07 24.01
C CYS A 275 -20.53 -5.64 23.09
N ALA A 276 -21.67 -6.03 23.65
CA ALA A 276 -22.79 -6.56 22.88
C ALA A 276 -23.40 -5.49 21.95
N LEU A 277 -23.56 -4.26 22.43
CA LEU A 277 -24.02 -3.14 21.60
C LEU A 277 -23.03 -2.81 20.48
N GLN A 278 -21.73 -2.81 20.77
CA GLN A 278 -20.68 -2.61 19.77
C GLN A 278 -20.68 -3.72 18.72
N HIS A 279 -20.82 -4.97 19.14
CA HIS A 279 -20.84 -6.12 18.22
C HIS A 279 -21.94 -5.98 17.18
N VAL A 280 -23.14 -5.58 17.60
CA VAL A 280 -24.27 -5.39 16.69
C VAL A 280 -24.08 -4.18 15.77
N GLN A 281 -23.46 -3.11 16.27
CA GLN A 281 -23.07 -1.96 15.44
C GLN A 281 -22.08 -2.38 14.33
N LEU A 282 -21.07 -3.20 14.67
CA LEU A 282 -20.10 -3.71 13.70
C LEU A 282 -20.74 -4.62 12.64
N GLN A 283 -21.67 -5.49 13.03
CA GLN A 283 -22.44 -6.31 12.08
C GLN A 283 -23.20 -5.44 11.07
N ARG A 284 -23.77 -4.34 11.55
CA ARG A 284 -24.53 -3.40 10.72
C ARG A 284 -23.64 -2.63 9.75
N GLU A 285 -22.49 -2.16 10.22
CA GLU A 285 -21.49 -1.50 9.38
C GLU A 285 -20.95 -2.45 8.30
N ASP A 286 -20.72 -3.72 8.63
CA ASP A 286 -20.32 -4.76 7.67
C ASP A 286 -21.37 -4.94 6.57
N ARG A 287 -22.66 -5.00 6.93
CA ARG A 287 -23.76 -5.02 5.96
C ARG A 287 -23.78 -3.78 5.07
N HIS A 288 -23.54 -2.59 5.62
CA HIS A 288 -23.49 -1.34 4.86
C HIS A 288 -22.29 -1.31 3.89
N LEU A 289 -21.15 -1.85 4.29
CA LEU A 289 -19.96 -2.00 3.44
C LEU A 289 -20.22 -2.97 2.28
N ILE A 290 -20.91 -4.09 2.54
CA ILE A 290 -21.35 -5.04 1.50
C ILE A 290 -22.26 -4.34 0.47
N LEU A 291 -23.20 -3.50 0.93
CA LEU A 291 -24.06 -2.69 0.07
C LEU A 291 -23.28 -1.69 -0.80
N LEU A 292 -22.19 -1.13 -0.28
CA LEU A 292 -21.35 -0.13 -0.97
C LEU A 292 -20.22 -0.76 -1.81
N GLY A 293 -20.02 -2.08 -1.73
CA GLY A 293 -18.90 -2.77 -2.39
C GLY A 293 -17.52 -2.37 -1.85
N GLN A 294 -17.45 -1.88 -0.61
CA GLN A 294 -16.22 -1.39 0.02
C GLN A 294 -15.61 -2.47 0.92
N LYS A 295 -14.27 -2.55 0.95
CA LYS A 295 -13.57 -3.43 1.89
C LYS A 295 -13.56 -2.83 3.30
N LYS A 296 -13.70 -3.70 4.29
CA LYS A 296 -13.64 -3.38 5.71
C LYS A 296 -12.23 -2.90 6.10
N GLU A 297 -12.15 -1.74 6.74
CA GLU A 297 -11.00 -1.41 7.59
C GLU A 297 -11.21 -2.05 8.95
N GLU A 298 -10.25 -2.87 9.39
CA GLU A 298 -10.28 -3.49 10.71
C GLU A 298 -10.03 -2.41 11.79
N THR A 299 -11.09 -1.98 12.46
CA THR A 299 -11.00 -1.11 13.63
C THR A 299 -10.92 -1.99 14.88
N LEU A 300 -9.79 -1.92 15.59
CA LEU A 300 -9.52 -2.72 16.79
C LEU A 300 -10.02 -2.05 18.10
N GLY A 301 -10.73 -0.92 18.00
CA GLY A 301 -11.14 -0.12 19.16
C GLY A 301 -12.33 -0.74 19.89
N LEU A 302 -12.20 -1.02 21.19
CA LEU A 302 -13.27 -1.54 22.04
C LEU A 302 -13.87 -0.40 22.86
N TRP A 303 -15.17 -0.12 22.69
CA TRP A 303 -15.82 1.03 23.33
C TRP A 303 -15.67 1.03 24.84
N ALA A 304 -15.78 -0.14 25.48
CA ALA A 304 -15.64 -0.24 26.93
C ALA A 304 -14.22 0.14 27.41
N ILE A 305 -13.19 -0.18 26.63
CA ILE A 305 -11.81 0.22 26.91
C ILE A 305 -11.58 1.70 26.57
N ASP A 306 -12.12 2.16 25.44
CA ASP A 306 -12.06 3.57 25.04
C ASP A 306 -12.67 4.48 26.11
N GLU A 307 -13.75 4.04 26.77
CA GLU A 307 -14.38 4.79 27.86
C GLU A 307 -13.49 4.88 29.11
N LEU A 308 -12.83 3.78 29.50
CA LEU A 308 -11.82 3.79 30.57
C LEU A 308 -10.70 4.77 30.25
N VAL A 309 -10.16 4.69 29.05
CA VAL A 309 -9.05 5.52 28.57
C VAL A 309 -9.46 6.99 28.40
N SER A 310 -10.69 7.28 27.95
CA SER A 310 -11.21 8.65 27.80
C SER A 310 -11.24 9.41 29.13
N SER A 311 -11.58 8.70 30.21
CA SER A 311 -11.61 9.30 31.54
C SER A 311 -10.20 9.60 32.06
N ILE A 312 -9.21 8.74 31.77
CA ILE A 312 -7.78 9.01 32.01
C ILE A 312 -7.34 10.21 31.18
N ALA A 313 -7.69 10.23 29.89
CA ALA A 313 -7.34 11.29 28.94
C ALA A 313 -7.75 12.67 29.48
N SER A 314 -8.99 12.80 29.98
CA SER A 314 -9.48 14.07 30.53
C SER A 314 -8.69 14.56 31.75
N ARG A 315 -8.12 13.67 32.57
CA ARG A 315 -7.27 14.06 33.71
C ARG A 315 -5.84 14.40 33.31
N ILE A 316 -5.26 13.66 32.37
CA ILE A 316 -3.88 13.92 31.91
C ILE A 316 -3.80 15.12 30.97
N GLU A 317 -4.91 15.50 30.32
CA GLU A 317 -4.95 16.61 29.36
C GLU A 317 -4.37 17.91 29.93
N HIS A 318 -4.66 18.24 31.19
CA HIS A 318 -4.08 19.41 31.84
C HIS A 318 -2.54 19.34 31.99
N HIS A 319 -2.00 18.14 32.23
CA HIS A 319 -0.55 17.91 32.29
C HIS A 319 0.08 17.98 30.90
N LEU A 320 -0.57 17.38 29.90
CA LEU A 320 -0.11 17.44 28.50
C LEU A 320 -0.09 18.88 27.98
N LEU A 321 -1.10 19.70 28.29
CA LEU A 321 -1.13 21.11 27.92
C LEU A 321 0.03 21.93 28.54
N LYS A 322 0.49 21.57 29.74
CA LYS A 322 1.67 22.22 30.36
C LYS A 322 2.98 21.89 29.65
N TRP A 323 3.06 20.71 29.05
CA TRP A 323 4.30 20.19 28.46
C TRP A 323 4.32 20.28 26.93
N ILE A 324 3.53 21.16 26.30
CA ILE A 324 3.46 21.31 24.82
C ILE A 324 4.85 21.41 24.16
N ASN A 325 5.83 22.02 24.83
CA ASN A 325 7.20 22.17 24.35
C ASN A 325 8.18 21.06 24.83
N GLN A 326 7.70 20.07 25.57
CA GLN A 326 8.48 18.98 26.19
C GLN A 326 7.81 17.63 25.89
N PRO A 327 7.87 17.17 24.62
CA PRO A 327 7.23 15.93 24.19
C PRO A 327 7.66 14.71 25.01
N GLU A 328 8.90 14.65 25.48
CA GLU A 328 9.49 13.55 26.24
C GLU A 328 8.69 13.26 27.51
N LEU A 329 8.23 14.31 28.20
CA LEU A 329 7.41 14.17 29.41
C LEU A 329 6.02 13.64 29.08
N MET A 330 5.45 14.04 27.93
CA MET A 330 4.16 13.51 27.46
C MET A 330 4.25 12.02 27.18
N PHE A 331 5.23 11.62 26.35
CA PHE A 331 5.44 10.22 25.99
C PHE A 331 5.76 9.37 27.23
N ALA A 332 6.61 9.87 28.14
CA ALA A 332 6.93 9.18 29.38
C ALA A 332 5.70 9.00 30.29
N LEU A 333 4.84 10.01 30.41
CA LEU A 333 3.61 9.92 31.22
C LEU A 333 2.64 8.87 30.64
N VAL A 334 2.35 8.94 29.35
CA VAL A 334 1.42 8.01 28.68
C VAL A 334 1.98 6.59 28.75
N TYR A 335 3.27 6.40 28.50
CA TYR A 335 3.93 5.10 28.64
C TYR A 335 3.84 4.55 30.06
N LYS A 336 4.14 5.38 31.07
CA LYS A 336 4.07 5.00 32.49
C LYS A 336 2.67 4.56 32.87
N ILE A 337 1.65 5.35 32.53
CA ILE A 337 0.25 5.01 32.81
C ILE A 337 -0.12 3.69 32.13
N THR A 338 0.22 3.54 30.85
CA THR A 338 -0.09 2.32 30.09
C THR A 338 0.51 1.09 30.77
N ARG A 339 1.79 1.16 31.15
CA ARG A 339 2.50 0.09 31.87
C ARG A 339 1.88 -0.19 33.24
N ASP A 340 1.63 0.84 34.05
CA ASP A 340 1.18 0.68 35.43
C ASP A 340 -0.23 0.05 35.51
N PHE A 341 -1.05 0.13 34.45
CA PHE A 341 -2.38 -0.49 34.37
C PHE A 341 -2.45 -1.78 33.56
N ILE A 342 -1.39 -2.16 32.83
CA ILE A 342 -1.44 -3.28 31.86
C ILE A 342 -1.76 -4.63 32.51
N GLU A 343 -1.20 -4.90 33.70
CA GLU A 343 -1.42 -6.16 34.43
C GLU A 343 -2.89 -6.29 34.85
N GLY A 344 -3.46 -5.24 35.44
CA GLY A 344 -4.88 -5.26 35.83
C GLY A 344 -5.85 -5.20 34.65
N VAL A 345 -5.43 -4.72 33.48
CA VAL A 345 -6.22 -4.84 32.24
C VAL A 345 -6.27 -6.30 31.79
N ASP A 346 -5.15 -7.01 31.83
CA ASP A 346 -5.08 -8.43 31.46
C ASP A 346 -5.94 -9.27 32.42
N ASP A 347 -5.75 -9.10 33.73
CA ASP A 347 -6.39 -9.92 34.75
C ASP A 347 -7.91 -9.69 34.85
N VAL A 348 -8.38 -8.46 34.58
CA VAL A 348 -9.78 -8.09 34.79
C VAL A 348 -10.56 -7.99 33.49
N LEU A 349 -9.98 -7.43 32.42
CA LEU A 349 -10.71 -7.15 31.18
C LEU A 349 -10.63 -8.29 30.17
N GLN A 350 -9.53 -9.06 30.10
CA GLN A 350 -9.44 -10.20 29.18
C GLN A 350 -10.54 -11.25 29.45
N PRO A 351 -10.82 -11.67 30.70
CA PRO A 351 -11.91 -12.60 30.97
C PRO A 351 -13.30 -12.08 30.55
N LEU A 352 -13.53 -10.76 30.64
CA LEU A 352 -14.80 -10.15 30.22
C LEU A 352 -14.92 -10.09 28.68
N ILE A 353 -13.81 -9.90 27.97
CA ILE A 353 -13.75 -9.97 26.50
C ILE A 353 -14.00 -11.40 26.02
N ASP A 354 -13.41 -12.38 26.70
CA ASP A 354 -13.62 -13.81 26.43
C ASP A 354 -15.08 -14.22 26.69
N GLU A 355 -15.68 -13.73 27.78
CA GLU A 355 -17.11 -13.91 28.11
C GLU A 355 -18.02 -13.27 27.05
N ALA A 356 -17.64 -12.10 26.53
CA ALA A 356 -18.33 -11.43 25.43
C ALA A 356 -18.18 -12.15 24.07
N ARG A 357 -17.35 -13.21 23.99
CA ARG A 357 -17.07 -14.00 22.77
C ARG A 357 -16.52 -13.14 21.61
N LEU A 358 -15.76 -12.11 21.93
CA LEU A 358 -15.06 -11.28 20.94
C LEU A 358 -13.79 -12.01 20.49
N VAL A 359 -13.96 -12.98 19.60
CA VAL A 359 -12.87 -13.77 19.03
C VAL A 359 -11.84 -12.84 18.40
N SER A 360 -10.54 -13.10 18.65
CA SER A 360 -9.36 -12.33 18.16
C SER A 360 -9.10 -10.96 18.80
N CYS A 361 -9.84 -10.55 19.83
CA CYS A 361 -9.57 -9.32 20.56
C CYS A 361 -8.69 -9.56 21.80
N SER A 362 -7.55 -8.86 21.89
CA SER A 362 -6.71 -8.81 23.09
C SER A 362 -6.99 -7.53 23.90
N ALA A 363 -7.27 -7.67 25.19
CA ALA A 363 -7.45 -6.56 26.12
C ALA A 363 -6.21 -5.66 26.15
N LYS A 364 -5.01 -6.27 26.13
CA LYS A 364 -3.73 -5.57 26.10
C LYS A 364 -3.57 -4.75 24.81
N GLU A 365 -3.85 -5.35 23.66
CA GLU A 365 -3.74 -4.67 22.36
C GLU A 365 -4.71 -3.48 22.26
N ALA A 366 -5.97 -3.68 22.66
CA ALA A 366 -6.98 -2.64 22.67
C ALA A 366 -6.63 -1.50 23.64
N TRP A 367 -6.08 -1.83 24.83
CA TRP A 367 -5.63 -0.83 25.80
C TRP A 367 -4.46 0.00 25.30
N VAL A 368 -3.42 -0.65 24.76
CA VAL A 368 -2.26 0.02 24.19
C VAL A 368 -2.69 0.90 23.01
N SER A 369 -3.51 0.39 22.11
CA SER A 369 -4.03 1.16 20.97
C SER A 369 -4.81 2.38 21.44
N ALA A 370 -5.75 2.24 22.37
CA ALA A 370 -6.53 3.36 22.89
C ALA A 370 -5.65 4.44 23.55
N MET A 371 -4.64 4.05 24.33
CA MET A 371 -3.68 4.99 24.93
C MET A 371 -2.83 5.73 23.88
N VAL A 372 -2.38 5.03 22.83
CA VAL A 372 -1.67 5.64 21.70
C VAL A 372 -2.59 6.62 20.95
N GLN A 373 -3.87 6.27 20.75
CA GLN A 373 -4.85 7.14 20.09
C GLN A 373 -5.15 8.41 20.89
N VAL A 374 -5.19 8.35 22.22
CA VAL A 374 -5.29 9.56 23.06
C VAL A 374 -4.13 10.51 22.80
N LEU A 375 -2.90 9.99 22.80
CA LEU A 375 -1.72 10.81 22.57
C LEU A 375 -1.68 11.36 21.14
N SER A 376 -1.96 10.51 20.14
CA SER A 376 -2.07 10.90 18.73
C SER A 376 -3.11 12.02 18.55
N GLY A 377 -4.29 11.87 19.14
CA GLY A 377 -5.36 12.88 19.10
C GLY A 377 -4.95 14.19 19.79
N PHE A 378 -4.23 14.13 20.91
CA PHE A 378 -3.70 15.30 21.57
C PHE A 378 -2.65 16.03 20.69
N LEU A 379 -1.70 15.28 20.12
CA LEU A 379 -0.66 15.81 19.24
C LEU A 379 -1.29 16.47 17.99
N GLY A 380 -2.29 15.82 17.39
CA GLY A 380 -3.04 16.33 16.24
C GLY A 380 -3.83 17.60 16.56
N LYS A 381 -4.39 17.74 17.76
CA LYS A 381 -5.13 18.94 18.16
C LYS A 381 -4.23 20.11 18.57
N ASN A 382 -3.16 19.84 19.30
CA ASN A 382 -2.43 20.89 20.04
C ASN A 382 -0.98 21.11 19.57
N VAL A 383 -0.28 20.08 19.07
CA VAL A 383 1.17 20.18 18.79
C VAL A 383 1.44 20.37 17.30
N PHE A 384 0.96 19.47 16.45
CA PHE A 384 1.20 19.54 14.99
C PHE A 384 0.67 20.83 14.34
N PRO A 385 -0.51 21.37 14.69
CA PRO A 385 -0.98 22.64 14.13
C PRO A 385 -0.02 23.80 14.42
N LEU A 386 0.47 23.92 15.66
CA LEU A 386 1.41 24.97 16.07
C LEU A 386 2.75 24.83 15.35
N LEU A 387 3.28 23.61 15.22
CA LEU A 387 4.51 23.36 14.47
C LEU A 387 4.33 23.67 12.97
N ALA A 388 3.19 23.31 12.39
CA ALA A 388 2.89 23.59 10.99
C ALA A 388 2.76 25.10 10.71
N GLU A 389 2.23 25.87 11.66
CA GLU A 389 2.16 27.33 11.58
C GLU A 389 3.56 27.96 11.67
N ARG A 390 4.34 27.61 12.69
CA ARG A 390 5.73 28.08 12.84
C ARG A 390 6.63 27.72 11.65
N TYR A 391 6.38 26.58 10.99
CA TYR A 391 7.11 26.18 9.78
C TYR A 391 6.79 27.08 8.57
N ARG A 392 5.59 27.66 8.50
CA ARG A 392 5.21 28.61 7.44
C ARG A 392 5.85 29.98 7.66
N GLU A 393 6.09 30.36 8.90
CA GLU A 393 6.79 31.59 9.26
C GLU A 393 8.27 31.52 8.90
N LYS A 394 8.83 32.58 8.31
CA LYS A 394 10.25 32.58 7.88
C LYS A 394 11.23 32.59 9.05
N ASN A 395 10.91 33.31 10.12
CA ASN A 395 11.83 33.55 11.24
C ASN A 395 11.96 32.33 12.17
N ASN A 396 10.88 31.58 12.37
CA ASN A 396 10.82 30.44 13.30
C ASN A 396 11.04 29.08 12.61
N LYS A 397 11.43 29.10 11.33
CA LYS A 397 11.45 27.90 10.50
C LYS A 397 12.50 26.87 10.93
N SER A 398 13.69 27.31 11.32
CA SER A 398 14.75 26.40 11.78
C SER A 398 14.33 25.64 13.02
N ASP A 399 13.73 26.36 13.96
CA ASP A 399 13.35 25.84 15.27
C ASP A 399 12.13 24.93 15.15
N ALA A 400 11.22 25.25 14.22
CA ALA A 400 10.11 24.36 13.85
C ALA A 400 10.62 23.06 13.21
N ILE A 401 11.66 23.11 12.36
CA ILE A 401 12.28 21.92 11.75
C ILE A 401 12.89 21.03 12.82
N SER A 402 13.71 21.58 13.73
CA SER A 402 14.34 20.78 14.79
C SER A 402 13.31 20.19 15.74
N SER A 403 12.31 20.98 16.15
CA SER A 403 11.21 20.51 17.02
C SER A 403 10.38 19.41 16.35
N TRP A 404 10.14 19.51 15.04
CA TRP A 404 9.42 18.49 14.28
C TRP A 404 10.20 17.17 14.23
N LEU A 405 11.49 17.22 13.88
CA LEU A 405 12.34 16.02 13.82
C LEU A 405 12.44 15.36 15.20
N HIS A 406 12.64 16.17 16.24
CA HIS A 406 12.68 15.70 17.62
C HIS A 406 11.37 15.02 18.03
N LEU A 407 10.22 15.62 17.71
CA LEU A 407 8.91 15.02 17.98
C LEU A 407 8.75 13.67 17.27
N ILE A 408 9.14 13.56 16.00
CA ILE A 408 9.08 12.30 15.24
C ILE A 408 9.99 11.24 15.88
N ASP A 409 11.19 11.63 16.31
CA ASP A 409 12.10 10.70 16.99
C ASP A 409 11.50 10.15 18.28
N GLU A 410 10.88 11.02 19.09
CA GLU A 410 10.18 10.61 20.30
C GLU A 410 8.97 9.71 20.00
N ILE A 411 8.21 9.99 18.94
CA ILE A 411 7.10 9.13 18.48
C ILE A 411 7.63 7.74 18.12
N VAL A 412 8.67 7.64 17.27
CA VAL A 412 9.22 6.34 16.85
C VAL A 412 9.77 5.56 18.05
N ARG A 413 10.44 6.23 19.00
CA ARG A 413 10.90 5.59 20.24
C ARG A 413 9.74 5.11 21.10
N PHE A 414 8.69 5.91 21.22
CA PHE A 414 7.49 5.59 21.99
C PHE A 414 6.73 4.42 21.38
N ASP A 415 6.47 4.44 20.06
CA ASP A 415 5.77 3.38 19.34
C ASP A 415 6.50 2.02 19.53
N LYS A 416 7.83 1.99 19.38
CA LYS A 416 8.65 0.78 19.62
C LYS A 416 8.50 0.26 21.05
N ARG A 417 8.46 1.16 22.04
CA ARG A 417 8.24 0.77 23.44
C ARG A 417 6.81 0.26 23.66
N MET A 418 5.81 0.88 23.05
CA MET A 418 4.42 0.45 23.16
C MET A 418 4.18 -0.91 22.51
N GLN A 419 4.80 -1.18 21.35
CA GLN A 419 4.75 -2.47 20.68
C GLN A 419 5.33 -3.60 21.54
N SER A 420 6.32 -3.33 22.39
CA SER A 420 6.90 -4.35 23.28
C SER A 420 5.94 -4.91 24.33
N PHE A 421 4.81 -4.24 24.62
CA PHE A 421 3.78 -4.77 25.52
C PHE A 421 2.93 -5.89 24.91
N ILE A 422 2.99 -6.05 23.58
CA ILE A 422 2.16 -6.98 22.82
C ILE A 422 3.10 -8.09 22.36
N SER A 423 2.95 -9.28 22.94
CA SER A 423 3.85 -10.43 22.77
C SER A 423 4.11 -10.75 21.28
N SER A 424 5.36 -11.14 20.97
CA SER A 424 5.82 -11.60 19.64
C SER A 424 5.13 -12.87 19.08
N GLU A 425 4.03 -13.33 19.67
CA GLU A 425 3.30 -14.53 19.20
C GLU A 425 2.14 -14.18 18.24
N THR A 426 1.73 -12.91 18.16
CA THR A 426 0.64 -12.44 17.28
C THR A 426 1.11 -12.00 15.88
N TYR A 427 2.28 -12.43 15.40
CA TYR A 427 2.75 -12.12 14.02
C TYR A 427 1.96 -12.84 12.91
N LEU A 428 0.96 -13.66 13.25
CA LEU A 428 0.19 -14.40 12.26
C LEU A 428 -0.86 -13.56 11.50
N PHE A 429 -1.09 -12.30 11.89
CA PHE A 429 -2.03 -11.40 11.20
C PHE A 429 -1.41 -10.02 10.89
N PRO A 430 -0.99 -9.76 9.63
CA PRO A 430 -0.44 -8.47 9.17
C PRO A 430 -1.39 -7.26 9.27
N GLY A 431 -2.64 -7.47 9.71
CA GLY A 431 -3.66 -6.43 9.88
C GLY A 431 -3.65 -5.72 11.23
N SER A 432 -3.31 -6.41 12.34
CA SER A 432 -3.61 -5.94 13.71
C SER A 432 -2.70 -4.77 14.19
N LEU A 433 -1.46 -4.70 13.71
CA LEU A 433 -0.49 -3.67 14.12
C LEU A 433 -0.79 -2.26 13.57
N ARG A 434 -1.75 -2.11 12.64
CA ARG A 434 -1.94 -0.90 11.82
C ARG A 434 -2.53 0.30 12.57
N ASN A 435 -3.03 0.14 13.81
CA ASN A 435 -3.66 1.21 14.60
C ASN A 435 -2.84 1.63 15.84
N MET A 436 -1.57 1.23 15.95
CA MET A 436 -0.76 1.37 17.16
C MET A 436 0.42 2.34 17.02
N SER A 437 0.21 3.45 16.30
CA SER A 437 1.24 4.47 16.10
C SER A 437 0.71 5.86 16.40
N ALA A 438 1.50 6.66 17.11
CA ALA A 438 1.18 8.07 17.34
C ALA A 438 1.29 8.91 16.04
N LEU A 439 1.82 8.34 14.95
CA LEU A 439 1.77 8.94 13.61
C LEU A 439 0.38 8.84 12.95
N PHE A 440 -0.63 8.24 13.62
CA PHE A 440 -1.99 8.21 13.08
C PHE A 440 -2.56 9.60 12.76
N ALA A 441 -2.12 10.64 13.47
CA ALA A 441 -2.48 12.03 13.17
C ALA A 441 -2.18 12.47 11.71
N PHE A 442 -1.26 11.79 11.02
CA PHE A 442 -0.92 12.06 9.62
C PHE A 442 -1.91 11.47 8.62
N CYS A 443 -2.74 10.48 9.00
CA CYS A 443 -3.70 9.84 8.13
C CYS A 443 -4.77 10.81 7.64
N ASP A 444 -5.29 11.63 8.56
CA ASP A 444 -6.32 12.65 8.30
C ASP A 444 -5.76 13.93 7.68
N ARG A 445 -4.44 14.14 7.77
CA ARG A 445 -3.77 15.40 7.41
C ARG A 445 -2.60 15.17 6.45
N PRO A 446 -2.88 14.98 5.15
CA PRO A 446 -1.82 14.80 4.14
C PRO A 446 -0.92 16.02 3.97
N ASP A 447 -1.39 17.21 4.38
CA ASP A 447 -0.60 18.42 4.41
C ASP A 447 0.57 18.33 5.40
N TRP A 448 0.35 17.73 6.57
CA TRP A 448 1.40 17.51 7.57
C TRP A 448 2.41 16.46 7.12
N LEU A 449 1.94 15.38 6.48
CA LEU A 449 2.82 14.35 5.93
C LEU A 449 3.78 14.95 4.89
N ARG A 450 3.26 15.84 4.04
CA ARG A 450 4.05 16.56 3.05
C ARG A 450 5.03 17.55 3.69
N ILE A 451 4.68 18.17 4.81
CA ILE A 451 5.61 19.02 5.57
C ILE A 451 6.74 18.16 6.13
N TRP A 452 6.43 17.06 6.81
CA TRP A 452 7.41 16.14 7.36
C TRP A 452 8.36 15.62 6.27
N ALA A 453 7.84 15.09 5.15
CA ALA A 453 8.65 14.62 4.03
C ALA A 453 9.60 15.71 3.50
N LYS A 454 9.16 16.98 3.43
CA LYS A 454 10.01 18.11 3.02
C LYS A 454 11.08 18.45 4.06
N ILE A 455 10.79 18.31 5.34
CA ILE A 455 11.74 18.52 6.43
C ILE A 455 12.82 17.43 6.38
N GLU A 456 12.40 16.16 6.33
CA GLU A 456 13.28 14.99 6.26
C GLU A 456 14.23 15.09 5.05
N LEU A 457 13.68 15.35 3.86
CA LEU A 457 14.47 15.51 2.64
C LEU A 457 15.49 16.66 2.72
N LYS A 458 15.17 17.75 3.44
CA LYS A 458 16.08 18.89 3.57
C LYS A 458 17.19 18.60 4.57
N ASP A 459 16.85 18.00 5.71
CA ASP A 459 17.82 17.66 6.74
C ASP A 459 18.79 16.57 6.26
N ALA A 460 18.26 15.47 5.72
CA ALA A 460 19.05 14.39 5.14
C ALA A 460 19.97 14.88 4.02
N TRP A 461 19.47 15.70 3.10
CA TRP A 461 20.32 16.27 2.04
C TRP A 461 21.37 17.24 2.58
N LYS A 462 21.08 17.99 3.66
CA LYS A 462 22.06 18.88 4.30
C LYS A 462 23.22 18.07 4.91
N LYS A 463 22.93 16.91 5.49
CA LYS A 463 23.91 15.98 6.08
C LYS A 463 24.72 15.23 5.01
N LEU A 464 24.04 14.75 3.96
CA LEU A 464 24.65 13.98 2.88
C LEU A 464 25.51 14.83 1.92
N LYS A 465 25.12 16.08 1.65
CA LYS A 465 25.81 16.96 0.69
C LYS A 465 27.31 17.17 0.96
N PRO A 466 27.80 17.42 2.19
CA PRO A 466 29.24 17.54 2.45
C PRO A 466 29.99 16.23 2.17
N GLU A 467 29.41 15.07 2.51
CA GLU A 467 30.00 13.76 2.25
C GLU A 467 30.13 13.50 0.74
N LEU A 468 29.11 13.84 -0.05
CA LEU A 468 29.14 13.71 -1.51
C LEU A 468 30.07 14.71 -2.22
N LYS A 469 30.48 15.78 -1.53
CA LYS A 469 31.44 16.76 -2.05
C LYS A 469 32.88 16.35 -1.81
N ASP A 470 33.14 15.41 -0.90
CA ASP A 470 34.48 14.90 -0.67
C ASP A 470 34.88 13.99 -1.84
N GLU A 471 35.91 14.38 -2.60
CA GLU A 471 36.40 13.58 -3.72
C GLU A 471 36.95 12.22 -3.25
N ARG A 472 37.39 12.10 -1.99
CA ARG A 472 37.83 10.80 -1.43
C ARG A 472 36.70 9.79 -1.36
N ALA A 473 35.46 10.24 -1.18
CA ALA A 473 34.29 9.37 -1.14
C ALA A 473 33.96 8.76 -2.51
N TRP A 474 34.53 9.30 -3.60
CA TRP A 474 34.34 8.83 -4.98
C TRP A 474 35.49 7.96 -5.49
N CYS A 475 36.52 7.75 -4.68
CA CYS A 475 37.62 6.84 -4.97
C CYS A 475 37.40 5.48 -4.28
N THR A 476 37.87 4.40 -4.90
CA THR A 476 37.89 3.07 -4.28
C THR A 476 39.24 2.84 -3.60
N ASP A 477 39.24 2.42 -2.33
CA ASP A 477 40.48 2.12 -1.62
C ASP A 477 40.92 0.70 -1.96
N HIS A 478 41.91 0.56 -2.85
CA HIS A 478 42.38 -0.74 -3.34
C HIS A 478 43.04 -1.63 -2.27
N LYS A 479 43.17 -1.14 -1.03
CA LYS A 479 43.91 -1.80 0.07
C LYS A 479 43.12 -2.87 0.82
N ALA A 480 41.83 -3.04 0.58
CA ALA A 480 40.96 -3.92 1.36
C ALA A 480 40.59 -5.25 0.67
N LYS A 481 41.50 -5.85 -0.10
CA LYS A 481 41.29 -7.23 -0.61
C LYS A 481 42.14 -8.21 0.18
N THR A 482 41.53 -8.84 1.18
CA THR A 482 41.98 -10.17 1.61
C THR A 482 41.19 -11.16 0.78
N GLU A 483 41.88 -11.95 -0.04
CA GLU A 483 41.31 -13.11 -0.69
C GLU A 483 40.77 -14.04 0.41
N ILE A 484 39.61 -14.66 0.18
CA ILE A 484 38.79 -15.43 1.15
C ILE A 484 37.68 -14.58 1.77
N ASP A 485 36.58 -14.38 1.04
CA ASP A 485 35.19 -14.31 1.56
C ASP A 485 34.19 -14.29 0.39
N GLN A 486 34.42 -15.12 -0.63
CA GLN A 486 33.35 -15.50 -1.54
C GLN A 486 32.50 -16.52 -0.81
N TYR A 487 31.48 -16.15 -0.04
CA TYR A 487 30.27 -16.95 0.16
C TYR A 487 29.24 -16.15 1.01
N PHE A 488 28.11 -15.85 0.35
CA PHE A 488 26.76 -15.52 0.87
C PHE A 488 26.22 -14.08 0.90
N LEU A 489 26.99 -13.00 0.83
CA LEU A 489 26.42 -11.64 0.68
C LEU A 489 27.33 -10.75 -0.18
N SER A 490 26.87 -10.31 -1.35
CA SER A 490 27.65 -9.36 -2.16
C SER A 490 27.74 -8.00 -1.45
N THR A 491 28.95 -7.62 -1.11
CA THR A 491 29.30 -6.40 -0.37
C THR A 491 29.56 -5.21 -1.30
N ARG A 492 29.79 -4.02 -0.73
CA ARG A 492 30.18 -2.81 -1.50
C ARG A 492 31.51 -3.06 -2.22
N GLU A 493 32.42 -3.75 -1.55
CA GLU A 493 33.76 -4.08 -2.00
C GLU A 493 33.74 -5.01 -3.22
N ASP A 494 32.80 -5.97 -3.26
CA ASP A 494 32.62 -6.86 -4.42
C ASP A 494 32.22 -6.10 -5.68
N HIS A 495 31.41 -5.06 -5.51
CA HIS A 495 30.98 -4.17 -6.60
C HIS A 495 32.00 -3.06 -6.90
N LYS A 496 33.10 -2.97 -6.13
CA LYS A 496 34.06 -1.84 -6.18
C LYS A 496 33.35 -0.48 -6.19
N ALA A 497 32.28 -0.35 -5.41
CA ALA A 497 31.49 0.88 -5.40
C ALA A 497 32.11 1.95 -4.48
N PRO A 498 32.02 3.24 -4.85
CA PRO A 498 32.49 4.33 -4.01
C PRO A 498 31.64 4.50 -2.75
N LEU A 499 32.24 5.00 -1.67
CA LEU A 499 31.55 5.29 -0.40
C LEU A 499 30.38 6.26 -0.57
N ALA A 500 30.46 7.17 -1.54
CA ALA A 500 29.40 8.10 -1.87
C ALA A 500 28.05 7.41 -2.19
N ALA A 501 28.09 6.25 -2.86
CA ALA A 501 26.88 5.48 -3.15
C ALA A 501 26.28 4.87 -1.87
N GLU A 502 27.14 4.34 -0.99
CA GLU A 502 26.73 3.79 0.30
C GLU A 502 26.08 4.87 1.19
N TYR A 503 26.67 6.06 1.29
CA TYR A 503 26.09 7.16 2.07
C TYR A 503 24.70 7.57 1.56
N ALA A 504 24.53 7.65 0.24
CA ALA A 504 23.24 8.01 -0.35
C ALA A 504 22.17 6.94 -0.09
N LEU A 505 22.50 5.66 -0.29
CA LEU A 505 21.60 4.54 -0.06
C LEU A 505 21.25 4.39 1.43
N LYS A 506 22.25 4.47 2.32
CA LYS A 506 22.03 4.42 3.77
C LYS A 506 21.10 5.54 4.24
N THR A 507 21.31 6.76 3.76
CA THR A 507 20.45 7.91 4.08
C THR A 507 19.00 7.67 3.63
N ALA A 508 18.80 7.13 2.42
CA ALA A 508 17.46 6.83 1.91
C ALA A 508 16.79 5.70 2.72
N TRP A 509 17.54 4.65 3.06
CA TRP A 509 17.05 3.53 3.85
C TRP A 509 16.64 3.94 5.27
N GLU A 510 17.47 4.72 5.97
CA GLU A 510 17.14 5.25 7.29
C GLU A 510 15.81 6.02 7.29
N MET A 511 15.53 6.77 6.22
CA MET A 511 14.26 7.48 6.08
C MET A 511 13.07 6.53 5.80
N ILE A 512 13.29 5.45 5.06
CA ILE A 512 12.27 4.41 4.85
C ILE A 512 11.93 3.75 6.19
N GLN A 513 12.94 3.35 6.97
CA GLN A 513 12.80 2.74 8.29
C GLN A 513 12.01 3.64 9.26
N ARG A 514 12.24 4.96 9.22
CA ARG A 514 11.49 5.94 10.03
C ARG A 514 10.01 6.01 9.68
N SER A 515 9.62 5.63 8.48
CA SER A 515 8.22 5.61 8.02
C SER A 515 7.51 4.28 8.23
N GLN A 516 8.20 3.24 8.72
CA GLN A 516 7.58 1.93 8.96
C GLN A 516 6.45 2.00 9.98
N THR A 517 6.57 2.83 11.01
CA THR A 517 5.50 3.00 12.02
C THR A 517 4.34 3.86 11.52
N LEU A 518 4.41 4.46 10.33
CA LEU A 518 3.31 5.27 9.80
C LEU A 518 2.13 4.37 9.40
N PRO A 519 0.93 4.58 9.98
CA PRO A 519 -0.22 3.77 9.65
C PRO A 519 -0.76 4.10 8.25
N GLY A 520 -1.27 3.07 7.57
CA GLY A 520 -1.86 3.17 6.24
C GLY A 520 -0.85 3.10 5.10
N THR A 521 -1.02 2.10 4.24
CA THR A 521 -0.14 1.82 3.11
C THR A 521 -0.01 2.99 2.13
N ALA A 522 -1.12 3.65 1.80
CA ALA A 522 -1.12 4.80 0.89
C ALA A 522 -0.28 5.98 1.40
N ARG A 523 -0.29 6.23 2.72
CA ARG A 523 0.49 7.31 3.35
C ARG A 523 1.98 6.97 3.38
N ARG A 524 2.33 5.71 3.66
CA ARG A 524 3.71 5.22 3.56
C ARG A 524 4.28 5.38 2.15
N ILE A 525 3.55 4.93 1.12
CA ILE A 525 3.95 5.10 -0.28
C ILE A 525 4.17 6.59 -0.59
N GLN A 526 3.20 7.44 -0.23
CA GLN A 526 3.29 8.88 -0.45
C GLN A 526 4.54 9.50 0.21
N PHE A 527 4.89 9.08 1.42
CA PHE A 527 6.08 9.53 2.12
C PHE A 527 7.37 9.07 1.42
N ILE A 528 7.48 7.78 1.11
CA ILE A 528 8.67 7.17 0.48
C ILE A 528 8.96 7.84 -0.87
N ARG A 529 7.94 8.02 -1.73
CA ARG A 529 8.07 8.72 -3.01
C ARG A 529 8.42 10.22 -2.81
N SER A 530 7.94 10.84 -1.74
CA SER A 530 8.14 12.28 -1.50
C SER A 530 9.50 12.66 -0.92
N ALA A 531 10.17 11.73 -0.24
CA ALA A 531 11.40 12.01 0.50
C ALA A 531 12.55 11.03 0.15
N PRO A 532 12.57 9.75 0.57
CA PRO A 532 13.59 8.78 0.15
C PRO A 532 13.81 8.71 -1.36
N GLY A 533 12.74 8.56 -2.15
CA GLY A 533 12.82 8.51 -3.61
C GLY A 533 13.45 9.78 -4.19
N LYS A 534 13.15 10.96 -3.63
CA LYS A 534 13.78 12.21 -4.06
C LYS A 534 15.25 12.32 -3.69
N ILE A 535 15.72 11.64 -2.65
CA ILE A 535 17.15 11.54 -2.35
C ILE A 535 17.85 10.69 -3.41
N LEU A 536 17.30 9.51 -3.72
CA LEU A 536 17.81 8.64 -4.78
C LEU A 536 17.89 9.41 -6.10
N TRP A 537 16.81 10.08 -6.51
CA TRP A 537 16.80 10.91 -7.71
C TRP A 537 17.80 12.06 -7.71
N ARG A 538 18.06 12.69 -6.55
CA ARG A 538 19.11 13.73 -6.45
C ARG A 538 20.50 13.14 -6.58
N PHE A 539 20.71 11.94 -6.04
CA PHE A 539 21.95 11.20 -6.21
C PHE A 539 22.15 10.78 -7.66
N PHE A 540 21.13 10.27 -8.36
CA PHE A 540 21.23 9.93 -9.79
C PHE A 540 21.54 11.15 -10.66
N LYS A 541 20.91 12.29 -10.36
CA LYS A 541 21.26 13.57 -11.01
C LYS A 541 22.71 13.99 -10.75
N LEU A 542 23.24 13.70 -9.56
CA LEU A 542 24.63 13.94 -9.26
C LEU A 542 25.56 13.01 -10.06
N LEU A 543 25.21 11.72 -10.20
CA LEU A 543 25.96 10.79 -11.05
C LEU A 543 26.02 11.30 -12.50
N LEU A 544 24.87 11.67 -13.08
CA LEU A 544 24.80 12.27 -14.41
C LEU A 544 25.62 13.55 -14.53
N SER A 545 25.56 14.43 -13.54
CA SER A 545 26.35 15.67 -13.54
C SER A 545 27.85 15.40 -13.46
N ARG A 546 28.28 14.40 -12.68
CA ARG A 546 29.68 14.00 -12.58
C ARG A 546 30.15 13.33 -13.87
N ARG A 547 29.31 12.50 -14.50
CA ARG A 547 29.59 11.90 -15.82
C ARG A 547 29.89 12.97 -16.86
N LYS A 548 29.03 14.00 -16.96
CA LYS A 548 29.20 15.14 -17.90
C LYS A 548 30.45 15.98 -17.63
N SER A 549 30.98 15.95 -16.40
CA SER A 549 32.25 16.63 -16.09
C SER A 549 33.48 15.77 -16.36
N ALA A 550 33.29 14.45 -16.51
CA ALA A 550 34.33 13.47 -16.79
C ALA A 550 34.39 13.14 -18.29
N ASP A 551 34.36 14.16 -19.14
CA ASP A 551 34.48 13.96 -20.59
C ASP A 551 35.84 13.39 -20.94
N PHE A 552 35.86 12.48 -21.92
CA PHE A 552 37.08 11.93 -22.47
C PHE A 552 37.77 13.01 -23.32
N SER A 553 38.66 13.78 -22.70
CA SER A 553 39.39 14.86 -23.39
C SER A 553 40.42 14.30 -24.39
N ALA A 554 40.74 15.07 -25.43
CA ALA A 554 41.72 14.69 -26.46
C ALA A 554 43.17 14.53 -25.93
N TYR A 555 43.48 15.06 -24.74
CA TYR A 555 44.69 14.77 -23.98
C TYR A 555 44.31 13.81 -22.85
N ASP A 556 44.32 12.52 -23.17
CA ASP A 556 43.79 11.42 -22.37
C ASP A 556 44.50 11.31 -21.00
N GLY A 557 43.71 11.35 -19.93
CA GLY A 557 44.19 11.12 -18.57
C GLY A 557 43.53 9.86 -18.02
N GLU A 558 44.33 8.91 -17.55
CA GLU A 558 43.89 7.67 -16.87
C GLU A 558 42.83 7.96 -15.78
N ASP A 559 42.94 9.12 -15.13
CA ASP A 559 42.01 9.64 -14.13
C ASP A 559 40.55 9.76 -14.64
N SER A 560 40.34 10.09 -15.93
CA SER A 560 38.99 10.20 -16.51
C SER A 560 38.30 8.84 -16.62
N ILE A 561 39.03 7.82 -17.07
CA ILE A 561 38.54 6.44 -17.17
C ILE A 561 38.25 5.88 -15.78
N VAL A 562 39.13 6.11 -14.81
CA VAL A 562 38.92 5.69 -13.42
C VAL A 562 37.65 6.31 -12.84
N LYS A 563 37.42 7.61 -13.07
CA LYS A 563 36.18 8.29 -12.63
C LYS A 563 34.94 7.69 -13.27
N VAL A 564 34.95 7.40 -14.56
CA VAL A 564 33.81 6.75 -15.24
C VAL A 564 33.57 5.35 -14.68
N CYS A 565 34.62 4.56 -14.43
CA CYS A 565 34.50 3.25 -13.78
C CYS A 565 33.87 3.35 -12.39
N CYS A 566 34.27 4.34 -11.57
CA CYS A 566 33.66 4.56 -10.25
C CYS A 566 32.16 4.90 -10.35
N LEU A 567 31.74 5.65 -11.37
CA LEU A 567 30.33 5.98 -11.61
C LEU A 567 29.52 4.76 -12.04
N ILE A 568 30.07 3.94 -12.93
CA ILE A 568 29.47 2.66 -13.36
C ILE A 568 29.27 1.74 -12.15
N ASN A 569 30.31 1.53 -11.34
CA ASN A 569 30.21 0.72 -10.13
C ASN A 569 29.20 1.29 -9.10
N ALA A 570 29.11 2.61 -8.99
CA ALA A 570 28.12 3.26 -8.12
C ALA A 570 26.69 2.97 -8.61
N ALA A 571 26.46 3.02 -9.93
CA ALA A 571 25.16 2.70 -10.51
C ALA A 571 24.79 1.23 -10.27
N ARG A 572 25.70 0.30 -10.59
CA ARG A 572 25.53 -1.15 -10.38
C ARG A 572 25.23 -1.51 -8.94
N PHE A 573 25.98 -0.94 -8.00
CA PHE A 573 25.75 -1.18 -6.57
C PHE A 573 24.42 -0.60 -6.08
N SER A 574 24.02 0.56 -6.62
CA SER A 574 22.71 1.14 -6.30
C SER A 574 21.57 0.28 -6.84
N GLU A 575 21.69 -0.25 -8.05
CA GLU A 575 20.75 -1.20 -8.66
C GLU A 575 20.59 -2.43 -7.76
N PHE A 576 21.71 -3.07 -7.41
CA PHE A 576 21.75 -4.23 -6.53
C PHE A 576 21.04 -3.98 -5.18
N LYS A 577 21.31 -2.84 -4.54
CA LYS A 577 20.67 -2.49 -3.26
C LYS A 577 19.18 -2.21 -3.38
N LEU A 578 18.74 -1.56 -4.45
CA LEU A 578 17.31 -1.31 -4.66
C LEU A 578 16.54 -2.61 -4.96
N LEU A 579 17.17 -3.58 -5.63
CA LEU A 579 16.63 -4.93 -5.80
C LEU A 579 16.54 -5.65 -4.45
N GLU A 580 17.61 -5.63 -3.64
CA GLU A 580 17.62 -6.22 -2.30
C GLU A 580 16.52 -5.62 -1.39
N TRP A 581 16.32 -4.30 -1.45
CA TRP A 581 15.22 -3.66 -0.71
C TRP A 581 13.85 -4.09 -1.22
N SER A 582 13.74 -4.38 -2.51
CA SER A 582 12.46 -4.78 -3.11
C SER A 582 12.03 -6.19 -2.69
N ASP A 583 12.95 -6.99 -2.14
CA ASP A 583 12.65 -8.30 -1.53
C ASP A 583 12.18 -8.19 -0.06
N ASP A 584 12.27 -7.00 0.54
CA ASP A 584 11.78 -6.76 1.91
C ASP A 584 10.24 -6.87 1.99
N VAL A 585 9.74 -7.64 2.96
CA VAL A 585 8.31 -7.95 3.14
C VAL A 585 7.47 -6.67 3.23
N ASP A 586 7.97 -5.65 3.94
CA ASP A 586 7.24 -4.41 4.12
C ASP A 586 7.06 -3.68 2.77
N LEU A 587 8.09 -3.66 1.92
CA LEU A 587 8.06 -2.98 0.63
C LEU A 587 7.27 -3.76 -0.42
N LEU A 588 7.28 -5.10 -0.36
CA LEU A 588 6.41 -5.95 -1.17
C LEU A 588 4.92 -5.68 -0.88
N GLU A 589 4.53 -5.49 0.39
CA GLU A 589 3.16 -5.09 0.73
C GLU A 589 2.80 -3.71 0.16
N LEU A 590 3.72 -2.74 0.24
CA LEU A 590 3.49 -1.40 -0.33
C LEU A 590 3.29 -1.46 -1.85
N ARG A 591 4.06 -2.28 -2.55
CA ARG A 591 3.94 -2.50 -3.99
C ARG A 591 2.55 -2.99 -4.38
N LEU A 592 2.06 -4.05 -3.72
CA LEU A 592 0.75 -4.64 -4.00
C LEU A 592 -0.38 -3.62 -3.83
N ALA A 593 -0.23 -2.74 -2.85
CA ALA A 593 -1.20 -1.68 -2.61
C ALA A 593 -1.07 -0.50 -3.60
N GLU A 594 0.14 -0.18 -4.07
CA GLU A 594 0.38 0.88 -5.08
C GLU A 594 -0.24 0.53 -6.44
N LYS A 595 -0.08 -0.73 -6.88
CA LYS A 595 -0.65 -1.21 -8.17
C LYS A 595 -2.17 -1.47 -8.13
N GLY A 596 -2.77 -1.46 -6.94
CA GLY A 596 -4.21 -1.68 -6.74
C GLY A 596 -4.60 -3.16 -6.87
N LEU A 597 -5.45 -3.64 -5.95
CA LEU A 597 -5.89 -5.03 -5.76
C LEU A 597 -6.69 -5.68 -6.92
N ASN A 598 -6.61 -5.17 -8.16
CA ASN A 598 -7.37 -5.63 -9.32
C ASN A 598 -6.54 -6.31 -10.41
N VAL A 599 -5.24 -6.55 -10.20
CA VAL A 599 -4.44 -7.32 -11.16
C VAL A 599 -4.52 -8.81 -10.77
N ASP A 600 -5.00 -9.63 -11.70
CA ASP A 600 -5.07 -11.08 -11.55
C ASP A 600 -3.66 -11.62 -11.19
N PRO A 601 -3.48 -12.31 -10.05
CA PRO A 601 -2.16 -12.76 -9.59
C PRO A 601 -1.42 -13.66 -10.61
N LYS A 602 -2.15 -14.22 -11.59
CA LYS A 602 -1.55 -14.98 -12.70
C LYS A 602 -0.88 -14.12 -13.77
N PHE A 603 -1.29 -12.86 -13.94
CA PHE A 603 -0.68 -11.93 -14.90
C PHE A 603 0.59 -11.27 -14.33
N ASP A 604 0.65 -11.06 -13.01
CA ASP A 604 1.76 -10.39 -12.34
C ASP A 604 2.96 -11.31 -12.06
N ALA A 605 2.76 -12.63 -12.02
CA ALA A 605 3.86 -13.59 -11.94
C ALA A 605 4.78 -13.55 -13.18
N ALA A 606 4.27 -13.06 -14.32
CA ALA A 606 5.03 -12.85 -15.54
C ALA A 606 5.65 -11.46 -15.66
N ASN A 607 5.18 -10.48 -14.86
CA ASN A 607 5.59 -9.06 -14.93
C ASN A 607 6.00 -8.55 -13.53
N GLY A 608 6.94 -9.27 -12.90
CA GLY A 608 7.44 -9.07 -11.54
C GLY A 608 8.20 -7.77 -11.29
N GLY A 609 7.65 -6.60 -11.65
CA GLY A 609 8.31 -5.30 -11.45
C GLY A 609 8.32 -4.85 -10.00
N CYS A 610 9.45 -4.40 -9.47
CA CYS A 610 9.70 -4.04 -8.07
C CYS A 610 9.10 -2.69 -7.62
N PHE A 611 9.18 -2.34 -6.32
CA PHE A 611 8.71 -1.03 -5.83
C PHE A 611 9.51 0.14 -6.43
N PHE A 612 10.81 -0.05 -6.62
CA PHE A 612 11.75 0.93 -7.21
C PHE A 612 12.03 0.68 -8.70
N GLU A 613 11.06 0.12 -9.43
CA GLU A 613 11.20 -0.27 -10.86
C GLU A 613 11.73 0.88 -11.73
N GLU A 614 11.10 2.06 -11.65
CA GLU A 614 11.57 3.25 -12.38
C GLU A 614 13.01 3.62 -12.01
N GLU A 615 13.34 3.63 -10.71
CA GLU A 615 14.69 3.97 -10.24
C GLU A 615 15.75 2.96 -10.72
N ILE A 616 15.42 1.67 -10.76
CA ILE A 616 16.30 0.60 -11.22
C ILE A 616 16.52 0.69 -12.73
N ASP A 617 15.46 0.88 -13.53
CA ASP A 617 15.57 1.01 -14.98
C ASP A 617 16.49 2.17 -15.38
N ASN A 618 16.37 3.31 -14.68
CA ASN A 618 17.25 4.46 -14.91
C ASN A 618 18.72 4.17 -14.58
N LEU A 619 19.01 3.35 -13.56
CA LEU A 619 20.37 2.97 -13.22
C LEU A 619 20.97 2.02 -14.26
N ILE A 620 20.20 1.04 -14.73
CA ILE A 620 20.59 0.11 -15.79
C ILE A 620 20.88 0.87 -17.08
N GLU A 621 20.01 1.83 -17.46
CA GLU A 621 20.22 2.67 -18.64
C GLU A 621 21.51 3.50 -18.52
N MET A 622 21.77 4.10 -17.34
CA MET A 622 23.00 4.85 -17.10
C MET A 622 24.25 3.98 -17.21
N GLU A 623 24.25 2.83 -16.54
CA GLU A 623 25.35 1.86 -16.55
C GLU A 623 25.69 1.40 -17.96
N THR A 624 24.68 0.90 -18.69
CA THR A 624 24.85 0.39 -20.06
C THR A 624 25.34 1.48 -21.00
N THR A 625 24.80 2.70 -20.90
CA THR A 625 25.24 3.84 -21.72
C THR A 625 26.70 4.19 -21.44
N TRP A 626 27.11 4.29 -20.17
CA TRP A 626 28.48 4.68 -19.83
C TRP A 626 29.50 3.58 -20.14
N LEU A 627 29.13 2.31 -20.01
CA LEU A 627 29.94 1.18 -20.45
C LEU A 627 30.17 1.22 -21.97
N MET A 628 29.13 1.47 -22.76
CA MET A 628 29.25 1.57 -24.22
C MET A 628 30.09 2.77 -24.65
N GLU A 629 29.94 3.92 -23.99
CA GLU A 629 30.80 5.09 -24.23
C GLU A 629 32.27 4.80 -23.94
N LEU A 630 32.54 4.06 -22.85
CA LEU A 630 33.89 3.65 -22.46
C LEU A 630 34.52 2.69 -23.48
N ILE A 631 33.77 1.67 -23.92
CA ILE A 631 34.19 0.73 -24.96
C ILE A 631 34.50 1.48 -26.25
N THR A 632 33.59 2.36 -26.69
CA THR A 632 33.75 3.16 -27.91
C THR A 632 34.98 4.06 -27.84
N HIS A 633 35.23 4.67 -26.67
CA HIS A 633 36.41 5.49 -26.46
C HIS A 633 37.71 4.71 -26.61
N VAL A 634 37.82 3.54 -25.97
CA VAL A 634 39.02 2.68 -26.06
C VAL A 634 39.26 2.21 -27.49
N LEU A 635 38.20 1.80 -28.20
CA LEU A 635 38.27 1.37 -29.60
C LEU A 635 38.72 2.50 -30.52
N HIS A 636 38.13 3.69 -30.38
CA HIS A 636 38.47 4.84 -31.20
C HIS A 636 39.90 5.32 -30.97
N GLN A 637 40.38 5.29 -29.72
CA GLN A 637 41.78 5.61 -29.43
C GLN A 637 42.73 4.57 -30.01
N PHE A 638 42.40 3.28 -29.95
CA PHE A 638 43.18 2.24 -30.62
C PHE A 638 43.26 2.48 -32.14
N GLU A 639 42.13 2.79 -32.79
CA GLU A 639 42.07 3.16 -34.20
C GLU A 639 42.99 4.35 -34.52
N ASN A 640 42.97 5.40 -33.70
CA ASN A 640 43.84 6.57 -33.88
C ASN A 640 45.33 6.21 -33.74
N HIS A 641 45.71 5.39 -32.76
CA HIS A 641 47.10 4.99 -32.56
C HIS A 641 47.59 4.01 -33.63
N SER A 642 46.68 3.22 -34.22
CA SER A 642 46.98 2.26 -35.29
C SER A 642 46.72 2.82 -36.70
N TYR A 643 46.45 4.12 -36.82
CA TYR A 643 46.08 4.76 -38.08
C TYR A 643 47.09 4.48 -39.19
N TYR A 644 48.38 4.74 -38.94
CA TYR A 644 49.45 4.52 -39.92
C TYR A 644 49.61 3.05 -40.28
N TYR A 645 49.51 2.16 -39.28
CA TYR A 645 49.56 0.72 -39.51
C TYR A 645 48.46 0.24 -40.45
N PHE A 646 47.22 0.74 -40.32
CA PHE A 646 46.17 0.29 -41.22
C PHE A 646 46.16 1.00 -42.57
N HIS A 647 46.71 2.22 -42.69
CA HIS A 647 46.65 2.99 -43.95
C HIS A 647 47.81 2.76 -44.93
N ASP A 648 48.94 2.21 -44.49
CA ASP A 648 50.05 1.88 -45.40
C ASP A 648 49.85 0.52 -46.10
N VAL A 649 49.34 0.55 -47.33
CA VAL A 649 49.09 -0.64 -48.15
C VAL A 649 50.38 -1.30 -48.63
N GLU A 650 51.49 -0.56 -48.72
CA GLU A 650 52.73 -1.07 -49.29
C GLU A 650 53.51 -1.98 -48.33
N GLN A 651 53.27 -1.85 -47.02
CA GLN A 651 54.00 -2.58 -45.98
C GLN A 651 53.83 -4.12 -46.09
N PHE A 652 52.70 -4.61 -46.62
CA PHE A 652 52.45 -6.05 -46.77
C PHE A 652 52.83 -6.61 -48.15
N GLU A 653 53.02 -5.74 -49.14
CA GLU A 653 53.39 -6.12 -50.51
C GLU A 653 54.92 -6.11 -50.71
N LYS A 654 55.65 -5.16 -50.11
CA LYS A 654 57.09 -4.92 -50.34
C LYS A 654 57.98 -5.13 -49.08
N VAL A 655 57.81 -6.26 -48.38
CA VAL A 655 58.60 -6.57 -47.17
C VAL A 655 60.05 -6.92 -47.52
N THR A 656 61.02 -6.15 -47.01
CA THR A 656 62.49 -6.34 -47.19
C THR A 656 63.06 -7.46 -46.31
N GLU A 657 64.35 -7.81 -46.50
CA GLU A 657 65.04 -8.87 -45.74
C GLU A 657 65.40 -8.44 -44.30
N GLY A 658 64.81 -9.11 -43.30
CA GLY A 658 65.06 -8.90 -41.87
C GLY A 658 64.35 -9.94 -40.97
N GLU A 659 64.62 -9.90 -39.66
CA GLU A 659 63.88 -10.69 -38.65
C GLU A 659 62.44 -10.18 -38.51
N THR A 660 61.48 -11.08 -38.25
CA THR A 660 60.05 -10.74 -38.14
C THR A 660 59.70 -10.40 -36.69
N THR A 661 59.67 -9.10 -36.39
CA THR A 661 59.17 -8.55 -35.12
C THR A 661 57.82 -7.87 -35.33
N ILE A 662 57.15 -7.43 -34.25
CA ILE A 662 55.91 -6.64 -34.38
C ILE A 662 56.23 -5.33 -35.10
N SER A 663 55.36 -4.92 -36.03
CA SER A 663 55.47 -3.68 -36.80
C SER A 663 55.49 -2.46 -35.87
N ASP A 664 56.46 -1.56 -36.07
CA ASP A 664 56.69 -0.39 -35.19
C ASP A 664 55.44 0.50 -35.05
N ASP A 665 54.68 0.67 -36.15
CA ASP A 665 53.44 1.46 -36.19
C ASP A 665 52.27 0.84 -35.39
N LEU A 666 52.38 -0.43 -34.99
CA LEU A 666 51.36 -1.14 -34.20
C LEU A 666 51.72 -1.21 -32.71
N VAL A 667 53.01 -1.18 -32.37
CA VAL A 667 53.49 -1.35 -30.97
C VAL A 667 52.84 -0.35 -30.03
N GLY A 668 52.74 0.93 -30.42
CA GLY A 668 52.12 1.98 -29.60
C GLY A 668 50.64 1.73 -29.32
N ALA A 669 49.89 1.26 -30.32
CA ALA A 669 48.47 0.94 -30.17
C ALA A 669 48.24 -0.27 -29.25
N LEU A 670 49.10 -1.30 -29.33
CA LEU A 670 49.04 -2.47 -28.48
C LEU A 670 49.40 -2.17 -27.02
N ASP A 671 50.40 -1.32 -26.78
CA ASP A 671 50.77 -0.91 -25.42
C ASP A 671 49.68 -0.04 -24.78
N TYR A 672 49.08 0.88 -25.55
CA TYR A 672 47.89 1.64 -25.14
C TYR A 672 46.75 0.69 -24.73
N LEU A 673 46.38 -0.25 -25.61
CA LEU A 673 45.29 -1.19 -25.37
C LEU A 673 45.52 -2.02 -24.11
N ARG A 674 46.73 -2.58 -23.96
CA ARG A 674 47.09 -3.36 -22.78
C ARG A 674 46.97 -2.52 -21.50
N SER A 675 47.48 -1.30 -21.51
CA SER A 675 47.44 -0.40 -20.35
C SER A 675 46.01 -0.04 -19.97
N ARG A 676 45.14 0.24 -20.95
CA ARG A 676 43.71 0.52 -20.72
C ARG A 676 42.97 -0.70 -20.18
N LEU A 677 43.21 -1.89 -20.73
CA LEU A 677 42.58 -3.12 -20.25
C LEU A 677 42.96 -3.45 -18.79
N LEU A 678 44.21 -3.22 -18.40
CA LEU A 678 44.64 -3.38 -17.01
C LEU A 678 43.98 -2.34 -16.08
N LEU A 679 43.91 -1.09 -16.52
CA LEU A 679 43.23 -0.02 -15.77
C LEU A 679 41.75 -0.34 -15.54
N LEU A 680 41.05 -0.85 -16.57
CA LEU A 680 39.66 -1.29 -16.46
C LEU A 680 39.51 -2.48 -15.51
N LYS A 681 40.41 -3.46 -15.57
CA LYS A 681 40.42 -4.64 -14.66
C LYS A 681 40.55 -4.22 -13.20
N GLU A 682 41.37 -3.21 -12.93
CA GLU A 682 41.60 -2.70 -11.58
C GLU A 682 40.39 -1.94 -11.03
N ASN A 683 39.66 -1.20 -11.88
CA ASN A 683 38.65 -0.25 -11.43
C ASN A 683 37.20 -0.70 -11.62
N LEU A 684 36.84 -1.41 -12.71
CA LEU A 684 35.48 -1.93 -12.90
C LEU A 684 35.23 -3.18 -12.04
N ASN A 685 33.99 -3.37 -11.61
CA ASN A 685 33.57 -4.62 -10.99
C ASN A 685 33.76 -5.81 -11.96
N VAL A 686 33.82 -7.02 -11.41
CA VAL A 686 34.26 -8.21 -12.15
C VAL A 686 33.33 -8.53 -13.33
N ASN A 687 32.01 -8.44 -13.12
CA ASN A 687 31.03 -8.79 -14.15
C ASN A 687 31.09 -7.80 -15.31
N ASP A 688 31.02 -6.50 -15.01
CA ASP A 688 31.05 -5.47 -16.04
C ASP A 688 32.40 -5.45 -16.76
N PHE A 689 33.50 -5.69 -16.04
CA PHE A 689 34.82 -5.83 -16.67
C PHE A 689 34.83 -6.95 -17.69
N LEU A 690 34.30 -8.14 -17.34
CA LEU A 690 34.29 -9.30 -18.21
C LEU A 690 33.55 -9.02 -19.52
N ASP A 691 32.40 -8.37 -19.45
CA ASP A 691 31.60 -8.05 -20.63
C ASP A 691 32.19 -6.89 -21.43
N THR A 692 32.81 -5.92 -20.74
CA THR A 692 33.53 -4.79 -21.36
C THR A 692 34.71 -5.27 -22.21
N TRP A 693 35.62 -6.07 -21.66
CA TRP A 693 36.82 -6.47 -22.41
C TRP A 693 36.48 -7.41 -23.57
N ARG A 694 35.45 -8.26 -23.42
CA ARG A 694 34.93 -9.10 -24.51
C ARG A 694 34.36 -8.27 -25.65
N SER A 695 33.61 -7.22 -25.32
CA SER A 695 33.05 -6.29 -26.31
C SER A 695 34.15 -5.48 -27.00
N ILE A 696 35.22 -5.11 -26.28
CA ILE A 696 36.40 -4.50 -26.90
C ILE A 696 37.08 -5.48 -27.85
N ALA A 697 37.25 -6.75 -27.47
CA ALA A 697 37.85 -7.77 -28.34
C ALA A 697 37.03 -7.97 -29.62
N ASP A 698 35.70 -8.07 -29.50
CA ASP A 698 34.78 -8.17 -30.63
C ASP A 698 34.85 -6.95 -31.56
N GLY A 699 34.84 -5.74 -31.00
CA GLY A 699 35.00 -4.49 -31.76
C GLY A 699 36.34 -4.42 -32.50
N LEU A 700 37.43 -4.87 -31.86
CA LEU A 700 38.76 -4.94 -32.48
C LEU A 700 38.85 -6.01 -33.57
N ASP A 701 38.20 -7.17 -33.40
CA ASP A 701 38.11 -8.22 -34.44
C ASP A 701 37.47 -7.65 -35.71
N HIS A 702 36.32 -7.01 -35.56
CA HIS A 702 35.62 -6.37 -36.66
C HIS A 702 36.41 -5.23 -37.30
N PHE A 703 36.92 -4.29 -36.49
CA PHE A 703 37.71 -3.16 -37.00
C PHE A 703 38.93 -3.63 -37.79
N THR A 704 39.76 -4.50 -37.20
CA THR A 704 40.99 -4.98 -37.82
C THR A 704 40.71 -5.73 -39.12
N PHE A 705 39.71 -6.62 -39.10
CA PHE A 705 39.30 -7.38 -40.27
C PHE A 705 38.81 -6.48 -41.41
N HIS A 706 37.93 -5.52 -41.11
CA HIS A 706 37.40 -4.59 -42.12
C HIS A 706 38.44 -3.62 -42.65
N SER A 707 39.36 -3.13 -41.81
CA SER A 707 40.46 -2.25 -42.23
C SER A 707 41.37 -2.95 -43.25
N LEU A 708 41.71 -4.23 -43.01
CA LEU A 708 42.54 -5.01 -43.93
C LEU A 708 41.82 -5.35 -45.26
N LEU A 709 40.51 -5.62 -45.23
CA LEU A 709 39.74 -5.90 -46.44
C LEU A 709 39.45 -4.67 -47.29
N SER A 710 39.11 -3.53 -46.65
CA SER A 710 38.64 -2.33 -47.36
C SER A 710 39.73 -1.71 -48.24
N LEU A 711 40.99 -1.91 -47.90
CA LEU A 711 42.14 -1.39 -48.63
C LEU A 711 42.63 -2.31 -49.76
N ASN A 712 41.95 -3.44 -50.01
CA ASN A 712 42.36 -4.45 -50.99
C ASN A 712 43.85 -4.82 -50.89
N VAL A 713 44.35 -4.93 -49.65
CA VAL A 713 45.76 -5.18 -49.33
C VAL A 713 46.23 -6.46 -50.00
N ARG A 714 47.32 -6.39 -50.77
CA ARG A 714 47.94 -7.55 -51.41
C ARG A 714 49.04 -8.11 -50.50
N PHE A 715 48.92 -9.39 -50.14
CA PHE A 715 49.87 -10.04 -49.25
C PHE A 715 50.90 -10.83 -50.05
N SER A 716 52.17 -10.44 -49.91
CA SER A 716 53.30 -11.33 -50.23
C SER A 716 53.41 -12.45 -49.18
N ASP A 717 54.10 -13.55 -49.47
CA ASP A 717 54.31 -14.62 -48.46
C ASP A 717 55.04 -14.11 -47.20
N ARG A 718 55.87 -13.05 -47.34
CA ARG A 718 56.51 -12.38 -46.20
C ARG A 718 55.54 -11.45 -45.47
N GLY A 719 54.73 -10.66 -46.19
CA GLY A 719 53.69 -9.83 -45.59
C GLY A 719 52.62 -10.62 -44.84
N ALA A 720 52.27 -11.81 -45.33
CA ALA A 720 51.39 -12.73 -44.61
C ALA A 720 52.02 -13.20 -43.29
N LYS A 721 53.32 -13.49 -43.26
CA LYS A 721 54.05 -13.82 -42.03
C LYS A 721 54.12 -12.63 -41.07
N GLN A 722 54.34 -11.41 -41.59
CA GLN A 722 54.36 -10.19 -40.79
C GLN A 722 53.01 -9.95 -40.09
N LEU A 723 51.91 -10.03 -40.85
CA LEU A 723 50.57 -9.90 -40.29
C LEU A 723 50.27 -10.98 -39.22
N ILE A 724 50.75 -12.22 -39.41
CA ILE A 724 50.61 -13.26 -38.39
C ILE A 724 51.33 -12.86 -37.08
N VAL A 725 52.54 -12.30 -37.16
CA VAL A 725 53.30 -11.84 -35.99
C VAL A 725 52.61 -10.66 -35.31
N ASP A 726 52.13 -9.70 -36.10
CA ASP A 726 51.41 -8.52 -35.60
C ASP A 726 50.11 -8.91 -34.86
N MET A 727 49.32 -9.82 -35.44
CA MET A 727 48.09 -10.31 -34.79
C MET A 727 48.39 -11.18 -33.56
N GLN A 728 49.54 -11.88 -33.52
CA GLN A 728 50.00 -12.52 -32.28
C GLN A 728 50.31 -11.48 -31.19
N GLY A 729 50.83 -10.31 -31.57
CA GLY A 729 50.99 -9.16 -30.68
C GLY A 729 49.65 -8.68 -30.10
N LEU A 730 48.61 -8.58 -30.94
CA LEU A 730 47.25 -8.26 -30.50
C LEU A 730 46.72 -9.29 -29.48
N PHE A 731 46.83 -10.59 -29.78
CA PHE A 731 46.41 -11.64 -28.86
C PHE A 731 47.19 -11.60 -27.54
N PHE A 732 48.48 -11.24 -27.60
CA PHE A 732 49.31 -11.13 -26.40
C PHE A 732 48.83 -10.02 -25.45
N ALA A 733 48.26 -8.92 -25.96
CA ALA A 733 47.70 -7.85 -25.13
C ALA A 733 46.56 -8.34 -24.20
N PHE A 734 45.83 -9.38 -24.60
CA PHE A 734 44.73 -9.99 -23.84
C PHE A 734 45.14 -11.20 -22.99
N LYS A 735 46.40 -11.64 -23.08
CA LYS A 735 46.88 -12.87 -22.42
C LYS A 735 46.79 -12.83 -20.89
N THR A 736 46.86 -11.63 -20.30
CA THR A 736 46.70 -11.42 -18.84
C THR A 736 45.24 -11.49 -18.38
N LEU A 737 44.30 -11.54 -19.33
CA LEU A 737 42.85 -11.57 -19.09
C LEU A 737 42.25 -12.95 -19.35
N CYS A 738 42.76 -13.66 -20.36
CA CYS A 738 42.27 -14.99 -20.73
C CYS A 738 43.38 -15.92 -21.26
N ALA A 739 43.18 -17.22 -21.10
CA ALA A 739 44.15 -18.24 -21.51
C ALA A 739 44.23 -18.46 -23.03
N ARG A 740 43.15 -18.14 -23.77
CA ARG A 740 43.04 -18.33 -25.22
C ARG A 740 42.43 -17.08 -25.89
N PRO A 741 43.20 -16.00 -26.07
CA PRO A 741 42.70 -14.77 -26.67
C PRO A 741 42.15 -14.96 -28.08
N GLU A 742 42.73 -15.86 -28.89
CA GLU A 742 42.34 -16.03 -30.30
C GLU A 742 40.90 -16.54 -30.48
N ALA A 743 40.28 -17.07 -29.42
CA ALA A 743 38.88 -17.48 -29.45
C ALA A 743 37.91 -16.30 -29.56
N PHE A 744 38.31 -15.11 -29.10
CA PHE A 744 37.50 -13.88 -29.12
C PHE A 744 37.72 -13.03 -30.38
N PHE A 745 38.57 -13.49 -31.30
CA PHE A 745 38.84 -12.83 -32.58
C PHE A 745 38.54 -13.77 -33.76
N PRO A 746 37.27 -14.17 -33.95
CA PRO A 746 36.90 -15.19 -34.91
C PRO A 746 37.22 -14.79 -36.36
N CYS A 747 37.07 -13.51 -36.76
CA CYS A 747 37.35 -13.05 -38.13
C CYS A 747 38.85 -13.01 -38.40
N ILE A 748 39.64 -12.43 -37.50
CA ILE A 748 41.11 -12.40 -37.62
C ILE A 748 41.66 -13.84 -37.61
N ARG A 749 41.17 -14.71 -36.74
CA ARG A 749 41.62 -16.11 -36.67
C ARG A 749 41.42 -16.84 -38.00
N ASP A 750 40.25 -16.69 -38.61
CA ASP A 750 39.94 -17.35 -39.88
C ASP A 750 40.70 -16.71 -41.05
N LEU A 751 40.92 -15.38 -41.02
CA LEU A 751 41.84 -14.68 -41.93
C LEU A 751 43.28 -15.25 -41.84
N LEU A 752 43.82 -15.40 -40.62
CA LEU A 752 45.17 -15.93 -40.43
C LEU A 752 45.30 -17.40 -40.87
N LYS A 753 44.23 -18.21 -40.79
CA LYS A 753 44.22 -19.57 -41.34
C LYS A 753 44.32 -19.53 -42.87
N LEU A 754 43.52 -18.67 -43.52
CA LEU A 754 43.54 -18.50 -44.98
C LEU A 754 44.91 -18.02 -45.50
N LEU A 755 45.56 -17.12 -44.77
CA LEU A 755 46.89 -16.61 -45.12
C LEU A 755 48.02 -17.65 -44.94
N LYS A 756 47.79 -18.74 -44.19
CA LYS A 756 48.76 -19.84 -44.02
C LYS A 756 48.69 -20.90 -45.10
N LEU A 757 47.64 -20.91 -45.93
CA LEU A 757 47.43 -21.93 -46.96
C LEU A 757 48.55 -21.89 -48.03
N GLY A 758 48.91 -23.05 -48.57
CA GLY A 758 49.84 -23.18 -49.68
C GLY A 758 49.21 -22.84 -51.04
N THR A 759 50.03 -22.67 -52.08
CA THR A 759 49.58 -22.38 -53.46
C THR A 759 48.52 -23.37 -53.96
N LYS A 760 48.75 -24.67 -53.77
CA LYS A 760 47.83 -25.74 -54.19
C LYS A 760 46.50 -25.69 -53.44
N GLU A 761 46.56 -25.51 -52.12
CA GLU A 761 45.38 -25.44 -51.24
C GLU A 761 44.51 -24.22 -51.55
N VAL A 762 45.13 -23.09 -51.91
CA VAL A 762 44.41 -21.87 -52.32
C VAL A 762 43.65 -22.09 -53.64
N GLU A 763 44.25 -22.70 -54.65
CA GLU A 763 43.58 -22.99 -55.93
C GLU A 763 42.46 -24.04 -55.77
N ASP A 764 42.70 -25.06 -54.96
CA ASP A 764 41.69 -26.07 -54.62
C ASP A 764 40.51 -25.45 -53.86
N LEU A 765 40.77 -24.54 -52.91
CA LEU A 765 39.71 -23.86 -52.17
C LEU A 765 38.93 -22.87 -53.06
N LYS A 766 39.62 -22.10 -53.91
CA LYS A 766 38.96 -21.18 -54.87
C LYS A 766 38.02 -21.91 -55.83
N SER A 767 38.48 -23.00 -56.42
CA SER A 767 37.69 -23.79 -57.37
C SER A 767 36.45 -24.43 -56.72
N ASN A 768 36.57 -24.86 -55.45
CA ASN A 768 35.44 -25.38 -54.69
C ASN A 768 34.44 -24.30 -54.24
N LEU A 769 34.90 -23.08 -53.94
CA LEU A 769 34.04 -21.96 -53.53
C LEU A 769 33.23 -21.37 -54.70
N ILE A 770 33.78 -21.37 -55.92
CA ILE A 770 33.06 -20.97 -57.14
C ILE A 770 31.92 -21.95 -57.47
N ASN A 771 32.02 -23.20 -57.01
CA ASN A 771 30.98 -24.20 -57.18
C ASN A 771 29.96 -24.13 -56.03
N HIS A 772 28.87 -23.38 -56.23
CA HIS A 772 27.82 -23.09 -55.22
C HIS A 772 27.23 -24.32 -54.50
N ALA A 773 27.37 -25.53 -55.05
CA ALA A 773 26.91 -26.77 -54.43
C ALA A 773 27.84 -27.34 -53.32
N LYS A 774 29.08 -26.85 -53.21
CA LYS A 774 30.10 -27.34 -52.24
C LYS A 774 30.69 -26.23 -51.35
N SER A 775 30.15 -25.02 -51.42
CA SER A 775 30.72 -23.83 -50.79
C SER A 775 30.70 -23.87 -49.26
N SER A 776 29.63 -24.38 -48.64
CA SER A 776 29.55 -24.52 -47.17
C SER A 776 30.45 -25.64 -46.63
N ASP A 777 30.47 -26.79 -47.30
CA ASP A 777 31.21 -27.97 -46.86
C ASP A 777 32.73 -27.78 -47.01
N SER A 778 33.15 -27.02 -48.03
CA SER A 778 34.55 -26.66 -48.24
C SER A 778 35.09 -25.70 -47.17
N LEU A 779 34.32 -24.69 -46.73
CA LEU A 779 34.73 -23.80 -45.64
C LEU A 779 34.91 -24.56 -44.31
N LEU A 780 34.00 -25.49 -43.99
CA LEU A 780 34.10 -26.34 -42.80
C LEU A 780 35.32 -27.27 -42.84
N THR A 781 35.70 -27.76 -44.02
CA THR A 781 36.89 -28.60 -44.21
C THR A 781 38.17 -27.88 -43.79
N TYR A 782 38.24 -26.57 -44.01
CA TYR A 782 39.35 -25.71 -43.56
C TYR A 782 39.09 -25.06 -42.19
N SER A 783 38.04 -25.50 -41.46
CA SER A 783 37.64 -24.96 -40.16
C SER A 783 37.41 -23.44 -40.15
N ILE A 784 36.86 -22.91 -41.25
CA ILE A 784 36.43 -21.51 -41.38
C ILE A 784 34.95 -21.44 -41.03
N THR A 785 34.63 -20.58 -40.07
CA THR A 785 33.32 -20.54 -39.41
C THR A 785 32.74 -19.13 -39.33
N SER A 786 33.58 -18.10 -39.37
CA SER A 786 33.15 -16.70 -39.17
C SER A 786 33.03 -15.90 -40.46
N LEU A 787 33.66 -16.34 -41.55
CA LEU A 787 33.76 -15.58 -42.80
C LEU A 787 32.72 -16.04 -43.83
N SER A 788 32.19 -15.09 -44.61
CA SER A 788 31.35 -15.40 -45.76
C SER A 788 32.17 -15.96 -46.93
N VAL A 789 31.48 -16.59 -47.89
CA VAL A 789 32.10 -17.09 -49.14
C VAL A 789 32.78 -15.95 -49.90
N ASP A 790 32.13 -14.80 -50.01
CA ASP A 790 32.65 -13.63 -50.73
C ASP A 790 33.89 -13.04 -50.04
N GLN A 791 33.86 -12.91 -48.71
CA GLN A 791 35.00 -12.44 -47.92
C GLN A 791 36.19 -13.41 -48.05
N THR A 792 35.92 -14.71 -48.03
CA THR A 792 36.95 -15.75 -48.20
C THR A 792 37.59 -15.65 -49.58
N LEU A 793 36.79 -15.51 -50.64
CA LEU A 793 37.30 -15.34 -52.01
C LEU A 793 38.13 -14.06 -52.15
N GLN A 794 37.70 -12.96 -51.53
CA GLN A 794 38.44 -11.69 -51.54
C GLN A 794 39.84 -11.84 -50.92
N ILE A 795 39.96 -12.53 -49.78
CA ILE A 795 41.23 -12.80 -49.10
C ILE A 795 42.13 -13.73 -49.95
N LEU A 796 41.55 -14.79 -50.52
CA LEU A 796 42.31 -15.71 -51.36
C LEU A 796 42.83 -15.04 -52.65
N ASN A 797 42.11 -14.04 -53.17
CA ASN A 797 42.51 -13.26 -54.33
C ASN A 797 43.57 -12.19 -54.01
N SER A 798 43.75 -11.84 -52.74
CA SER A 798 44.74 -10.87 -52.32
C SER A 798 46.13 -11.47 -52.06
N ARG A 799 46.23 -12.80 -51.99
CA ARG A 799 47.50 -13.56 -51.92
C ARG A 799 48.29 -13.47 -53.23
N LYS A 800 49.54 -13.02 -53.15
CA LYS A 800 50.54 -13.11 -54.24
C LYS A 800 51.63 -14.10 -53.87
N PHE A 801 51.72 -15.17 -54.66
CA PHE A 801 52.80 -16.14 -54.59
C PHE A 801 53.88 -15.72 -55.57
N LEU A 802 55.13 -15.63 -55.11
CA LEU A 802 56.26 -15.49 -56.00
C LEU A 802 56.44 -16.84 -56.72
N VAL A 803 56.37 -16.80 -58.05
CA VAL A 803 56.69 -17.95 -58.92
C VAL A 803 58.19 -18.17 -58.94
#